data_AF-A0AAV6CCF7-F1
#
_entry.id   AF-A0AAV6CCF7-F1
#
_cell.length_a   1.000
_cell.length_b   1.000
_cell.length_c   1.000
_cell.angle_alpha   90.00
_cell.angle_beta   90.00
_cell.angle_gamma   90.00
#
_symmetry.space_group_name_H-M   'P 1'
#
loop_
_entity.id
_entity.type
_entity.pdbx_description
1 polymer ?
#
loop_
_entity_poly.entity_id
_entity_poly.type
_entity_poly.pdbx_seq_one_letter_code
_entity_poly.pdbx_strand_id
1 'polypeptide(L)'
;MGSLLELDRSIFLLLNRGLANPILDWAMPFFAWNKLFIPALLLLAIWLIWKGGLKGRLFLLLLVLSVSVADGFLCDKIKDLVGRDRPFLSIPDARVLVGKGGSGSFPSSHAANWFAAASLVWIYYRRAFWIVFALGSLVGFSRIYVGVHYPLDVLGGVGVGVLSTFLVLGILQALWRSLGRKWFPLWWARLPSLLPPRGGLETVAELHLSGTDQNYERTRGRQWERLAYVLIGALSLLRWAYIGGGKIELSEDEAYQWLWSQHLAPSYYSKPPLIAYAQFLGTSLFGHNEFGVRFLSPLLAAILSACFVRWFSREISSRAGLLLFAALSASPMLAVGATLMTIDALSVFFWGMAMLAGWSALQRYSLWKWMLTGVCLGLGFLSKYVALFQVLSFALVFTVNPAWRAQLRRPGPWLALLILLLSFTPVLVWNAQHDWITMTHLAERGGLVKKWRFTLKYFIDFVGGELFLLNPVFAVLAIVSTVYYARRLRENPLPAYLVCMGAPVFIFYLLLSLRSRVQPNWIAPAVVPLLGLAALHLLRSWREAPRSARLQLTVALCIGIPVIVFLHDTNLINKVAGRPLPTKVDPLVRVRGWKATAQMLETERQVLQQEGREVFVIGGHYGITSLMTFYNPPAKAAHLKGSPFTYYLKSPIPLNQFYFWPTYESRRGQNAIFIRRATEAEPAPEALTSQFRSVTDLGLREIQYRGRPVRTVQLFACRELL
;
A
#
# COMPACT_ATOMS: atom_id res chain seq x y z
N MET A 1 31.42 6.05 -33.49
CA MET A 1 30.05 6.13 -32.91
C MET A 1 29.06 6.86 -33.82
N GLY A 2 29.48 7.92 -34.53
CA GLY A 2 28.62 8.63 -35.50
C GLY A 2 28.06 7.76 -36.64
N SER A 3 28.90 6.94 -37.28
CA SER A 3 28.49 6.07 -38.39
C SER A 3 27.38 5.07 -38.05
N LEU A 4 27.34 4.55 -36.82
CA LEU A 4 26.31 3.62 -36.37
C LEU A 4 24.96 4.31 -36.15
N LEU A 5 24.96 5.54 -35.61
CA LEU A 5 23.74 6.33 -35.40
C LEU A 5 23.18 6.87 -36.72
N GLU A 6 24.04 7.20 -37.67
CA GLU A 6 23.65 7.56 -39.03
C GLU A 6 23.02 6.38 -39.76
N LEU A 7 23.61 5.18 -39.63
CA LEU A 7 23.04 3.95 -40.18
C LEU A 7 21.67 3.65 -39.57
N ASP A 8 21.54 3.72 -38.24
CA ASP A 8 20.29 3.53 -37.50
C ASP A 8 19.19 4.51 -37.95
N ARG A 9 19.55 5.78 -38.18
CA ARG A 9 18.67 6.80 -38.75
C ARG A 9 18.27 6.50 -40.20
N SER A 10 19.21 6.03 -41.01
CA SER A 10 18.98 5.72 -42.43
C SER A 10 18.05 4.52 -42.58
N ILE A 11 18.27 3.48 -41.79
CA ILE A 11 17.38 2.30 -41.72
C ILE A 11 16.01 2.72 -41.19
N PHE A 12 15.94 3.57 -40.16
CA PHE A 12 14.67 4.10 -39.68
C PHE A 12 13.88 4.80 -40.81
N LEU A 13 14.50 5.69 -41.57
CA LEU A 13 13.84 6.40 -42.68
C LEU A 13 13.40 5.44 -43.78
N LEU A 14 14.22 4.44 -44.13
CA LEU A 14 13.85 3.40 -45.10
C LEU A 14 12.60 2.64 -44.66
N LEU A 15 12.51 2.25 -43.39
CA LEU A 15 11.39 1.46 -42.88
C LEU A 15 10.13 2.31 -42.61
N ASN A 16 10.28 3.53 -42.10
CA ASN A 16 9.18 4.44 -41.76
C ASN A 16 8.58 5.13 -43.00
N ARG A 17 9.40 5.45 -44.01
CA ARG A 17 8.96 6.11 -45.25
C ARG A 17 9.05 5.20 -46.47
N GLY A 18 10.17 4.52 -46.68
CA GLY A 18 10.37 3.70 -47.88
C GLY A 18 9.37 2.56 -48.02
N LEU A 19 8.87 2.01 -46.90
CA LEU A 19 7.84 0.97 -46.89
C LEU A 19 6.41 1.51 -46.67
N ALA A 20 6.21 2.82 -46.69
CA ALA A 20 4.91 3.43 -46.46
C ALA A 20 3.87 3.00 -47.50
N ASN A 21 2.73 2.45 -47.07
CA ASN A 21 1.59 2.15 -47.94
C ASN A 21 0.30 2.00 -47.14
N PRO A 22 -0.89 2.14 -47.76
CA PRO A 22 -2.17 2.12 -47.06
C PRO A 22 -2.44 0.86 -46.22
N ILE A 23 -1.95 -0.31 -46.67
CA ILE A 23 -2.16 -1.58 -45.97
C ILE A 23 -1.35 -1.60 -44.67
N LEU A 24 -0.06 -1.26 -44.75
CA LEU A 24 0.82 -1.22 -43.59
C LEU A 24 0.47 -0.06 -42.64
N ASP A 25 0.00 1.07 -43.16
CA ASP A 25 -0.48 2.19 -42.34
C ASP A 25 -1.72 1.85 -41.52
N TRP A 26 -2.55 0.93 -42.00
CA TRP A 26 -3.66 0.39 -41.24
C TRP A 26 -3.23 -0.72 -40.26
N ALA A 27 -2.36 -1.64 -40.69
CA ALA A 27 -1.98 -2.82 -39.92
C ALA A 27 -0.93 -2.55 -38.83
N MET A 28 0.10 -1.75 -39.10
CA MET A 28 1.23 -1.56 -38.17
C MET A 28 0.84 -0.84 -36.87
N PRO A 29 -0.04 0.18 -36.88
CA PRO A 29 -0.57 0.73 -35.63
C PRO A 29 -1.18 -0.35 -34.74
N PHE A 30 -2.00 -1.25 -35.30
CA PHE A 30 -2.65 -2.31 -34.53
C PHE A 30 -1.66 -3.21 -33.78
N PHE A 31 -0.56 -3.63 -34.41
CA PHE A 31 0.50 -4.38 -33.73
C PHE A 31 1.33 -3.53 -32.75
N ALA A 32 1.45 -2.23 -33.02
CA ALA A 32 2.13 -1.30 -32.11
C ALA A 32 1.30 -1.00 -30.85
N TRP A 33 -0.02 -1.22 -30.87
CA TRP A 33 -0.92 -1.11 -29.73
C TRP A 33 -1.04 -2.44 -28.98
N ASN A 34 -0.74 -2.46 -27.68
CA ASN A 34 -0.78 -3.66 -26.84
C ASN A 34 -2.22 -4.14 -26.48
N LYS A 35 -3.26 -3.63 -27.15
CA LYS A 35 -4.67 -3.80 -26.74
C LYS A 35 -5.17 -5.24 -26.85
N LEU A 36 -4.66 -6.03 -27.80
CA LEU A 36 -4.98 -7.47 -27.90
C LEU A 36 -4.09 -8.35 -27.05
N PHE A 37 -2.85 -7.93 -26.81
CA PHE A 37 -1.87 -8.71 -26.08
C PHE A 37 -2.26 -8.89 -24.61
N ILE A 38 -2.75 -7.83 -23.95
CA ILE A 38 -3.13 -7.89 -22.54
C ILE A 38 -4.31 -8.87 -22.32
N PRO A 39 -5.44 -8.77 -23.04
CA PRO A 39 -6.52 -9.77 -22.94
C PRO A 39 -6.07 -11.19 -23.30
N ALA A 40 -5.28 -11.37 -24.36
CA ALA A 40 -4.78 -12.68 -24.75
C ALA A 40 -3.86 -13.30 -23.69
N LEU A 41 -2.98 -12.51 -23.08
CA LEU A 41 -2.15 -12.94 -21.95
C LEU A 41 -2.99 -13.26 -20.71
N LEU A 42 -4.05 -12.50 -20.42
CA LEU A 42 -4.94 -12.78 -19.30
C LEU A 42 -5.70 -14.08 -19.52
N LEU A 43 -6.23 -14.32 -20.72
CA LEU A 43 -6.89 -15.58 -21.07
C LEU A 43 -5.91 -16.76 -21.01
N LEU A 44 -4.70 -16.59 -21.54
CA LEU A 44 -3.64 -17.58 -21.44
C LEU A 44 -3.25 -17.85 -19.98
N ALA A 45 -3.14 -16.81 -19.15
CA ALA A 45 -2.84 -16.94 -17.74
C ALA A 45 -3.95 -17.73 -17.00
N ILE A 46 -5.22 -17.39 -17.24
CA ILE A 46 -6.37 -18.11 -16.68
C ILE A 46 -6.33 -19.58 -17.11
N TRP A 47 -6.10 -19.85 -18.40
CA TRP A 47 -6.00 -21.20 -18.93
C TRP A 47 -4.82 -21.98 -18.34
N LEU A 48 -3.63 -21.39 -18.23
CA LEU A 48 -2.45 -22.01 -17.63
C LEU A 48 -2.63 -22.28 -16.13
N ILE A 49 -3.32 -21.41 -15.41
CA ILE A 49 -3.64 -21.63 -13.98
C ILE A 49 -4.60 -22.81 -13.82
N TRP A 50 -5.64 -22.87 -14.67
CA TRP A 50 -6.71 -23.86 -14.59
C TRP A 50 -6.31 -25.24 -15.13
N LYS A 51 -5.66 -25.28 -16.30
CA LYS A 51 -5.34 -26.50 -17.06
C LYS A 51 -3.84 -26.76 -17.22
N GLY A 52 -2.98 -25.76 -17.06
CA GLY A 52 -1.54 -25.88 -17.31
C GLY A 52 -0.73 -26.67 -16.26
N GLY A 53 -1.36 -27.13 -15.17
CA GLY A 53 -0.67 -27.88 -14.11
C GLY A 53 0.47 -27.10 -13.44
N LEU A 54 1.44 -27.80 -12.87
CA LEU A 54 2.62 -27.16 -12.25
C LEU A 54 3.48 -26.43 -13.30
N LYS A 55 3.68 -27.06 -14.46
CA LYS A 55 4.47 -26.51 -15.58
C LYS A 55 3.95 -25.14 -16.02
N GLY A 56 2.64 -25.03 -16.28
CA GLY A 56 2.00 -23.81 -16.74
C GLY A 56 1.99 -22.71 -15.69
N ARG A 57 1.77 -23.05 -14.41
CA ARG A 57 1.83 -22.08 -13.31
C ARG A 57 3.24 -21.54 -13.08
N LEU A 58 4.25 -22.41 -13.17
CA LEU A 58 5.65 -22.01 -13.06
C LEU A 58 6.07 -21.13 -14.24
N PHE A 59 5.68 -21.50 -15.46
CA PHE A 59 5.89 -20.69 -16.65
C PHE A 59 5.28 -19.30 -16.47
N LEU A 60 4.03 -19.21 -16.02
CA LEU A 60 3.35 -17.93 -15.80
C LEU A 60 4.06 -17.07 -14.74
N LEU A 61 4.47 -17.66 -13.62
CA LEU A 61 5.22 -16.97 -12.56
C LEU A 61 6.52 -16.38 -13.11
N LEU A 62 7.31 -17.19 -13.83
CA LEU A 62 8.57 -16.76 -14.41
C LEU A 62 8.37 -15.74 -15.53
N LEU A 63 7.29 -15.84 -16.30
CA LEU A 63 6.94 -14.87 -17.34
C LEU A 63 6.69 -13.50 -16.72
N VAL A 64 5.85 -13.45 -15.68
CA VAL A 64 5.54 -12.20 -14.96
C VAL A 64 6.81 -11.59 -14.36
N LEU A 65 7.65 -12.40 -13.72
CA LEU A 65 8.91 -11.91 -13.13
C LEU A 65 9.89 -11.41 -14.20
N SER A 66 10.06 -12.14 -15.29
CA SER A 66 11.00 -11.78 -16.38
C SER A 66 10.56 -10.49 -17.07
N VAL A 67 9.27 -10.36 -17.42
CA VAL A 67 8.69 -9.14 -18.00
C VAL A 67 8.79 -7.96 -17.03
N SER A 68 8.55 -8.19 -15.73
CA SER A 68 8.66 -7.12 -14.72
C SER A 68 10.09 -6.61 -14.55
N VAL A 69 11.09 -7.50 -14.62
CA VAL A 69 12.51 -7.12 -14.58
C VAL A 69 12.94 -6.44 -15.88
N ALA A 70 12.50 -6.93 -17.04
CA ALA A 70 12.75 -6.31 -18.34
C ALA A 70 12.23 -4.88 -18.39
N ASP A 71 10.91 -4.68 -18.28
CA ASP A 71 10.28 -3.37 -18.47
C ASP A 71 10.46 -2.48 -17.25
N GLY A 72 9.98 -2.96 -16.09
CA GLY A 72 9.81 -2.13 -14.90
C GLY A 72 11.09 -1.87 -14.10
N PHE A 73 12.22 -2.47 -14.50
CA PHE A 73 13.51 -2.23 -13.85
C PHE A 73 14.61 -1.89 -14.85
N LEU A 74 14.91 -2.78 -15.81
CA LEU A 74 16.01 -2.57 -16.75
C LEU A 74 15.70 -1.48 -17.77
N CYS A 75 14.56 -1.56 -18.47
CA CYS A 75 14.21 -0.56 -19.49
C CYS A 75 14.08 0.85 -18.89
N ASP A 76 13.38 1.01 -17.77
CA ASP A 76 13.19 2.32 -17.13
C ASP A 76 14.54 2.92 -16.69
N LYS A 77 15.41 2.14 -16.02
CA LYS A 77 16.74 2.65 -15.62
C LYS A 77 17.64 2.97 -16.80
N ILE A 78 17.64 2.15 -17.84
CA ILE A 78 18.47 2.40 -19.02
C ILE A 78 17.97 3.65 -19.76
N LYS A 79 16.66 3.89 -19.82
CA LYS A 79 16.11 5.12 -20.41
C LYS A 79 16.55 6.36 -19.66
N ASP A 80 16.51 6.32 -18.33
CA ASP A 80 16.92 7.45 -17.49
C ASP A 80 18.43 7.73 -17.63
N LEU A 81 19.25 6.68 -17.79
CA LEU A 81 20.70 6.79 -17.98
C LEU A 81 21.10 7.26 -19.39
N VAL A 82 20.41 6.77 -20.42
CA VAL A 82 20.78 7.02 -21.82
C VAL A 82 20.14 8.31 -22.36
N GLY A 83 18.92 8.64 -21.92
CA GLY A 83 18.26 9.90 -22.28
C GLY A 83 18.00 10.10 -23.78
N ARG A 84 17.97 9.03 -24.58
CA ARG A 84 17.85 9.14 -26.05
C ARG A 84 16.48 9.64 -26.47
N ASP A 85 16.46 10.69 -27.28
CA ASP A 85 15.25 11.23 -27.90
C ASP A 85 14.59 10.24 -28.86
N ARG A 86 13.26 10.34 -28.97
CA ARG A 86 12.48 9.52 -29.91
C ARG A 86 12.62 10.05 -31.34
N PRO A 87 12.47 9.18 -32.36
CA PRO A 87 12.59 9.60 -33.76
C PRO A 87 11.75 10.83 -34.13
N PHE A 88 10.51 10.89 -33.63
CA PHE A 88 9.60 11.99 -33.92
C PHE A 88 9.95 13.34 -33.27
N LEU A 89 10.89 13.37 -32.32
CA LEU A 89 11.39 14.62 -31.73
C LEU A 89 12.61 15.13 -32.50
N SER A 90 13.47 14.21 -32.96
CA SER A 90 14.76 14.54 -33.57
C SER A 90 14.75 14.54 -35.11
N ILE A 91 13.73 13.94 -35.75
CA ILE A 91 13.62 13.84 -37.21
C ILE A 91 12.31 14.53 -37.63
N PRO A 92 12.38 15.74 -38.24
CA PRO A 92 11.20 16.49 -38.68
C PRO A 92 10.29 15.69 -39.61
N ASP A 93 10.91 14.80 -40.38
CA ASP A 93 10.32 13.98 -41.41
C ASP A 93 9.70 12.65 -40.93
N ALA A 94 9.80 12.32 -39.64
CA ALA A 94 9.29 11.05 -39.13
C ALA A 94 7.75 10.98 -39.19
N ARG A 95 7.22 9.92 -39.80
CA ARG A 95 5.78 9.63 -39.82
C ARG A 95 5.37 8.98 -38.49
N VAL A 96 4.46 9.61 -37.77
CA VAL A 96 3.96 9.09 -36.49
C VAL A 96 2.51 8.65 -36.65
N LEU A 97 2.26 7.35 -36.55
CA LEU A 97 0.94 6.75 -36.78
C LEU A 97 0.22 6.34 -35.48
N VAL A 98 0.84 6.58 -34.32
CA VAL A 98 0.31 6.25 -32.99
C VAL A 98 0.59 7.38 -32.00
N GLY A 99 0.00 7.34 -30.80
CA GLY A 99 0.22 8.37 -29.78
C GLY A 99 1.71 8.58 -29.45
N LYS A 100 2.13 9.84 -29.31
CA LYS A 100 3.49 10.23 -28.90
C LYS A 100 3.73 9.83 -27.44
N GLY A 101 4.69 8.95 -27.19
CA GLY A 101 5.06 8.52 -25.83
C GLY A 101 5.88 9.56 -25.08
N GLY A 102 5.83 9.58 -23.75
CA GLY A 102 6.48 10.58 -22.89
C GLY A 102 7.79 10.16 -22.20
N SER A 103 8.40 9.02 -22.57
CA SER A 103 9.67 8.54 -22.01
C SER A 103 10.73 8.30 -23.09
N GLY A 104 12.00 8.17 -22.71
CA GLY A 104 13.13 7.95 -23.62
C GLY A 104 12.95 6.79 -24.61
N SER A 105 13.67 6.85 -25.72
CA SER A 105 13.53 5.92 -26.86
C SER A 105 14.24 4.59 -26.62
N PHE A 106 15.46 4.60 -26.06
CA PHE A 106 16.27 3.41 -25.88
C PHE A 106 16.18 2.85 -24.44
N PRO A 107 15.94 1.55 -24.24
CA PRO A 107 15.52 0.53 -25.21
C PRO A 107 13.99 0.46 -25.36
N SER A 108 13.52 -0.24 -26.40
CA SER A 108 12.09 -0.49 -26.61
C SER A 108 11.51 -1.49 -25.60
N SER A 109 10.68 -1.00 -24.67
CA SER A 109 9.94 -1.83 -23.69
C SER A 109 9.07 -2.91 -24.34
N HIS A 110 8.45 -2.61 -25.48
CA HIS A 110 7.58 -3.58 -26.17
C HIS A 110 8.42 -4.75 -26.70
N ALA A 111 9.56 -4.45 -27.33
CA ALA A 111 10.49 -5.49 -27.77
C ALA A 111 11.02 -6.29 -26.57
N ALA A 112 11.41 -5.63 -25.48
CA ALA A 112 11.87 -6.32 -24.27
C ALA A 112 10.84 -7.30 -23.71
N ASN A 113 9.57 -6.93 -23.64
CA ASN A 113 8.50 -7.79 -23.12
C ASN A 113 8.24 -9.01 -24.01
N TRP A 114 8.17 -8.80 -25.33
CA TRP A 114 7.94 -9.89 -26.29
C TRP A 114 9.11 -10.87 -26.34
N PHE A 115 10.34 -10.37 -26.31
CA PHE A 115 11.52 -11.23 -26.37
C PHE A 115 11.83 -11.90 -25.03
N ALA A 116 11.45 -11.30 -23.89
CA ALA A 116 11.42 -12.03 -22.61
C ALA A 116 10.42 -13.21 -22.67
N ALA A 117 9.22 -12.97 -23.20
CA ALA A 117 8.23 -14.03 -23.40
C ALA A 117 8.74 -15.10 -24.38
N ALA A 118 9.33 -14.72 -25.52
CA ALA A 118 9.86 -15.64 -26.51
C ALA A 118 10.98 -16.52 -25.94
N SER A 119 11.93 -15.93 -25.19
CA SER A 119 13.00 -16.69 -24.52
C SER A 119 12.45 -17.70 -23.52
N LEU A 120 11.42 -17.36 -22.75
CA LEU A 120 10.83 -18.30 -21.79
C LEU A 120 9.99 -19.39 -22.50
N VAL A 121 9.27 -19.03 -23.56
CA VAL A 121 8.53 -19.98 -24.40
C VAL A 121 9.47 -20.96 -25.07
N TRP A 122 10.65 -20.52 -25.53
CA TRP A 122 11.69 -21.41 -26.05
C TRP A 122 12.08 -22.51 -25.06
N ILE A 123 12.18 -22.15 -23.77
CA ILE A 123 12.55 -23.06 -22.68
C ILE A 123 11.40 -24.03 -22.33
N TYR A 124 10.16 -23.54 -22.21
CA TYR A 124 9.03 -24.33 -21.70
C TYR A 124 8.15 -24.99 -22.78
N TYR A 125 7.99 -24.32 -23.91
CA TYR A 125 7.05 -24.67 -24.98
C TYR A 125 7.72 -24.48 -26.34
N ARG A 126 8.83 -25.20 -26.57
CA ARG A 126 9.70 -25.06 -27.76
C ARG A 126 8.98 -25.04 -29.10
N ARG A 127 7.86 -25.77 -29.25
CA ARG A 127 7.03 -25.76 -30.48
C ARG A 127 6.34 -24.40 -30.73
N ALA A 128 5.94 -23.70 -29.67
CA ALA A 128 5.29 -22.39 -29.75
C ALA A 128 6.27 -21.22 -29.90
N PHE A 129 7.59 -21.47 -29.78
CA PHE A 129 8.63 -20.44 -29.88
C PHE A 129 8.51 -19.63 -31.16
N TRP A 130 8.41 -20.29 -32.32
CA TRP A 130 8.37 -19.64 -33.61
C TRP A 130 7.18 -18.68 -33.77
N ILE A 131 6.03 -19.02 -33.18
CA ILE A 131 4.85 -18.16 -33.18
C ILE A 131 5.13 -16.89 -32.38
N VAL A 132 5.63 -17.03 -31.15
CA VAL A 132 5.90 -15.88 -30.26
C VAL A 132 7.06 -15.03 -30.76
N PHE A 133 8.09 -15.65 -31.33
CA PHE A 133 9.21 -14.95 -31.96
C PHE A 133 8.77 -14.15 -33.18
N ALA A 134 7.96 -14.74 -34.07
CA ALA A 134 7.40 -14.03 -35.22
C ALA A 134 6.54 -12.85 -34.80
N LEU A 135 5.64 -13.04 -33.83
CA LEU A 135 4.81 -11.96 -33.27
C LEU A 135 5.66 -10.87 -32.61
N GLY A 136 6.66 -11.24 -31.80
CA GLY A 136 7.57 -10.28 -31.17
C GLY A 136 8.40 -9.48 -32.19
N SER A 137 8.83 -10.13 -33.27
CA SER A 137 9.55 -9.48 -34.38
C SER A 137 8.65 -8.53 -35.15
N LEU A 138 7.39 -8.93 -35.41
CA LEU A 138 6.37 -8.08 -36.03
C LEU A 138 6.04 -6.86 -35.17
N VAL A 139 5.95 -7.02 -33.85
CA VAL A 139 5.78 -5.90 -32.92
C VAL A 139 7.02 -5.02 -32.90
N GLY A 140 8.23 -5.58 -32.87
CA GLY A 140 9.47 -4.81 -32.96
C GLY A 140 9.51 -3.95 -34.24
N PHE A 141 9.22 -4.57 -35.38
CA PHE A 141 9.11 -3.89 -36.67
C PHE A 141 8.06 -2.78 -36.67
N SER A 142 6.86 -3.06 -36.14
CA SER A 142 5.78 -2.06 -36.11
C SER A 142 6.16 -0.82 -35.32
N ARG A 143 6.96 -0.94 -34.24
CA ARG A 143 7.45 0.21 -33.45
C ARG A 143 8.39 1.13 -34.25
N ILE A 144 9.15 0.58 -35.19
CA ILE A 144 9.99 1.36 -36.10
C ILE A 144 9.11 2.02 -37.16
N TYR A 145 8.24 1.23 -37.78
CA TYR A 145 7.34 1.68 -38.85
C TYR A 145 6.45 2.84 -38.41
N VAL A 146 5.88 2.82 -37.21
CA VAL A 146 4.96 3.87 -36.72
C VAL A 146 5.69 5.09 -36.14
N GLY A 147 7.01 5.16 -36.23
CA GLY A 147 7.80 6.37 -35.95
C GLY A 147 8.20 6.60 -34.49
N VAL A 148 8.11 5.58 -33.63
CA VAL A 148 8.26 5.76 -32.16
C VAL A 148 9.54 5.20 -31.57
N HIS A 149 10.30 4.40 -32.33
CA HIS A 149 11.60 3.83 -31.95
C HIS A 149 12.52 3.67 -33.16
N TYR A 150 13.82 3.73 -32.91
CA TYR A 150 14.86 3.36 -33.86
C TYR A 150 15.09 1.84 -33.92
N PRO A 151 15.67 1.29 -35.00
CA PRO A 151 16.12 -0.10 -35.07
C PRO A 151 17.00 -0.53 -33.89
N LEU A 152 17.97 0.29 -33.47
CA LEU A 152 18.81 -0.01 -32.30
C LEU A 152 18.01 -0.04 -31.00
N ASP A 153 16.93 0.74 -30.85
CA ASP A 153 16.07 0.67 -29.68
C ASP A 153 15.37 -0.69 -29.59
N VAL A 154 14.94 -1.24 -30.73
CA VAL A 154 14.32 -2.56 -30.81
C VAL A 154 15.33 -3.64 -30.49
N LEU A 155 16.52 -3.60 -31.09
CA LEU A 155 17.61 -4.56 -30.81
C LEU A 155 18.06 -4.50 -29.34
N GLY A 156 18.18 -3.30 -28.76
CA GLY A 156 18.43 -3.12 -27.33
C GLY A 156 17.32 -3.72 -26.48
N GLY A 157 16.05 -3.56 -26.90
CA GLY A 157 14.90 -4.22 -26.27
C GLY A 157 15.00 -5.74 -26.32
N VAL A 158 15.34 -6.32 -27.48
CA VAL A 158 15.59 -7.78 -27.62
C VAL A 158 16.64 -8.25 -26.62
N GLY A 159 17.78 -7.56 -26.57
CA GLY A 159 18.87 -7.89 -25.64
C GLY A 159 18.42 -7.87 -24.17
N VAL A 160 17.71 -6.81 -23.75
CA VAL A 160 17.16 -6.69 -22.40
C VAL A 160 16.15 -7.80 -22.08
N GLY A 161 15.26 -8.12 -23.01
CA GLY A 161 14.25 -9.19 -22.84
C GLY A 161 14.89 -10.56 -22.65
N VAL A 162 15.88 -10.90 -23.50
CA VAL A 162 16.64 -12.15 -23.40
C VAL A 162 17.42 -12.20 -22.08
N LEU A 163 18.19 -11.16 -21.78
CA LEU A 163 19.02 -11.07 -20.57
C LEU A 163 18.18 -11.20 -19.30
N SER A 164 17.06 -10.47 -19.21
CA SER A 164 16.18 -10.51 -18.03
C SER A 164 15.64 -11.92 -17.76
N THR A 165 15.25 -12.65 -18.80
CA THR A 165 14.72 -14.02 -18.67
C THR A 165 15.78 -14.97 -18.14
N PHE A 166 16.98 -14.94 -18.71
CA PHE A 166 18.09 -15.80 -18.25
C PHE A 166 18.58 -15.41 -16.85
N LEU A 167 18.61 -14.11 -16.52
CA LEU A 167 18.96 -13.63 -15.18
C LEU A 167 17.96 -14.11 -14.13
N VAL A 168 16.66 -13.87 -14.36
CA VAL A 168 15.58 -14.29 -13.45
C VAL A 168 15.59 -15.81 -13.27
N LEU A 169 15.64 -16.55 -14.38
CA LEU A 169 15.65 -18.00 -14.32
C LEU A 169 16.92 -18.55 -13.67
N GLY A 170 18.08 -18.01 -13.99
CA GLY A 170 19.38 -18.41 -13.42
C GLY A 170 19.43 -18.21 -11.91
N ILE A 171 19.05 -17.01 -11.44
CA ILE A 171 19.00 -16.69 -10.01
C ILE A 171 18.00 -17.60 -9.29
N LEU A 172 16.77 -17.69 -9.78
CA LEU A 172 15.73 -18.49 -9.13
C LEU A 172 16.07 -19.99 -9.16
N GLN A 173 16.69 -20.48 -10.24
CA GLN A 173 17.15 -21.86 -10.34
C GLN A 173 18.26 -22.15 -9.32
N ALA A 174 19.24 -21.26 -9.18
CA ALA A 174 20.34 -21.41 -8.22
C ALA A 174 19.82 -21.39 -6.77
N LEU A 175 18.91 -20.46 -6.46
CA LEU A 175 18.23 -20.39 -5.16
C LEU A 175 17.36 -21.63 -4.92
N TRP A 176 16.63 -22.12 -5.92
CA TRP A 176 15.79 -23.30 -5.78
C TRP A 176 16.59 -24.59 -5.58
N ARG A 177 17.71 -24.76 -6.30
CA ARG A 177 18.62 -25.90 -6.12
C ARG A 177 19.25 -25.93 -4.74
N SER A 178 19.62 -24.78 -4.19
CA SER A 178 20.25 -24.67 -2.86
C SER A 178 19.22 -24.64 -1.73
N LEU A 179 18.42 -23.57 -1.68
CA LEU A 179 17.45 -23.32 -0.63
C LEU A 179 16.23 -24.22 -0.75
N GLY A 180 15.76 -24.55 -1.97
CA GLY A 180 14.60 -25.43 -2.17
C GLY A 180 14.81 -26.81 -1.54
N ARG A 181 16.00 -27.41 -1.70
CA ARG A 181 16.35 -28.69 -1.06
C ARG A 181 16.31 -28.61 0.47
N LYS A 182 16.81 -27.52 1.06
CA LYS A 182 16.90 -27.33 2.53
C LYS A 182 15.56 -26.89 3.16
N TRP A 183 14.85 -25.99 2.50
CA TRP A 183 13.64 -25.34 3.03
C TRP A 183 12.37 -26.07 2.62
N PHE A 184 12.35 -26.65 1.42
CA PHE A 184 11.19 -27.29 0.81
C PHE A 184 11.49 -28.71 0.27
N PRO A 185 12.06 -29.63 1.08
CA PRO A 185 12.51 -30.95 0.62
C PRO A 185 11.45 -31.77 -0.15
N LEU A 186 10.22 -31.87 0.37
CA LEU A 186 9.10 -32.56 -0.30
C LEU A 186 8.69 -31.93 -1.64
N TRP A 187 8.78 -30.60 -1.80
CA TRP A 187 8.45 -29.93 -3.07
C TRP A 187 9.61 -30.01 -4.04
N TRP A 188 10.84 -29.87 -3.54
CA TRP A 188 12.06 -30.05 -4.30
C TRP A 188 12.21 -31.48 -4.83
N ALA A 189 11.80 -32.51 -4.07
CA ALA A 189 11.77 -33.89 -4.55
C ALA A 189 10.88 -34.06 -5.79
N ARG A 190 9.74 -33.34 -5.85
CA ARG A 190 8.82 -33.37 -7.01
C ARG A 190 9.28 -32.49 -8.17
N LEU A 191 10.03 -31.43 -7.87
CA LEU A 191 10.52 -30.46 -8.84
C LEU A 191 11.94 -30.06 -8.46
N PRO A 192 12.98 -30.86 -8.76
CA PRO A 192 14.36 -30.55 -8.36
C PRO A 192 14.97 -29.40 -9.18
N SER A 193 14.35 -29.06 -10.30
CA SER A 193 14.76 -28.03 -11.22
C SER A 193 13.53 -27.25 -11.70
N LEU A 194 13.65 -25.93 -11.75
CA LEU A 194 12.65 -25.07 -12.41
C LEU A 194 12.72 -25.23 -13.93
N LEU A 195 13.87 -25.62 -14.50
CA LEU A 195 13.94 -25.98 -15.91
C LEU A 195 13.11 -27.26 -16.17
N PRO A 196 12.27 -27.27 -17.21
CA PRO A 196 11.53 -28.47 -17.57
C PRO A 196 12.51 -29.60 -17.95
N PRO A 197 12.31 -30.84 -17.46
CA PRO A 197 13.13 -31.98 -17.84
C PRO A 197 12.98 -32.26 -19.34
N ARG A 198 14.02 -32.80 -19.97
CA ARG A 198 14.05 -33.11 -21.42
C ARG A 198 13.01 -34.18 -21.86
N GLY A 199 12.16 -34.68 -20.96
CA GLY A 199 11.10 -35.67 -21.23
C GLY A 199 9.75 -35.44 -20.49
N GLY A 200 9.46 -34.24 -19.97
CA GLY A 200 8.19 -33.95 -19.27
C GLY A 200 8.24 -34.20 -17.74
N LEU A 201 7.48 -33.42 -16.97
CA LEU A 201 7.51 -33.40 -15.49
C LEU A 201 6.73 -34.55 -14.81
N GLU A 202 6.09 -35.42 -15.58
CA GLU A 202 5.12 -36.39 -15.08
C GLU A 202 5.78 -37.64 -14.43
N THR A 203 7.04 -37.93 -14.74
CA THR A 203 7.73 -39.18 -14.36
C THR A 203 8.45 -39.16 -13.01
N VAL A 204 8.50 -38.04 -12.28
CA VAL A 204 9.26 -37.95 -11.00
C VAL A 204 8.36 -38.19 -9.77
N ALA A 205 7.06 -38.42 -9.97
CA ALA A 205 6.07 -38.37 -8.90
C ALA A 205 6.08 -39.55 -7.90
N GLU A 206 6.77 -40.66 -8.18
CA GLU A 206 6.60 -41.90 -7.39
C GLU A 206 7.78 -42.36 -6.53
N LEU A 207 8.90 -41.64 -6.49
CA LEU A 207 10.06 -42.10 -5.72
C LEU A 207 10.25 -41.38 -4.38
N HIS A 208 9.95 -42.15 -3.33
CA HIS A 208 10.51 -42.09 -1.97
C HIS A 208 10.06 -40.98 -1.03
N LEU A 209 9.02 -41.28 -0.25
CA LEU A 209 8.88 -40.78 1.11
C LEU A 209 8.42 -41.91 2.04
N SER A 210 9.19 -42.99 2.12
CA SER A 210 9.10 -43.99 3.20
C SER A 210 9.73 -43.44 4.48
N GLY A 211 9.06 -42.46 5.08
CA GLY A 211 9.25 -42.09 6.47
C GLY A 211 7.96 -42.37 7.22
N THR A 212 8.04 -42.74 8.50
CA THR A 212 6.86 -42.82 9.40
C THR A 212 5.95 -41.61 9.17
N ASP A 213 4.64 -41.81 9.00
CA ASP A 213 3.65 -40.77 8.62
C ASP A 213 3.83 -39.44 9.39
N GLN A 214 4.26 -39.52 10.66
CA GLN A 214 4.52 -38.36 11.52
C GLN A 214 5.66 -37.45 11.03
N ASN A 215 6.78 -38.02 10.54
CA ASN A 215 7.92 -37.23 10.05
C ASN A 215 7.58 -36.51 8.74
N TYR A 216 6.79 -37.16 7.89
CA TYR A 216 6.27 -36.56 6.67
C TYR A 216 5.35 -35.37 6.98
N GLU A 217 4.35 -35.53 7.84
CA GLU A 217 3.42 -34.46 8.20
C GLU A 217 4.12 -33.29 8.93
N ARG A 218 5.10 -33.57 9.80
CA ARG A 218 5.92 -32.54 10.43
C ARG A 218 6.72 -31.73 9.40
N THR A 219 7.33 -32.42 8.43
CA THR A 219 8.09 -31.77 7.35
C THR A 219 7.17 -30.93 6.48
N ARG A 220 6.01 -31.48 6.10
CA ARG A 220 4.97 -30.80 5.33
C ARG A 220 4.47 -29.54 6.04
N GLY A 221 4.21 -29.60 7.35
CA GLY A 221 3.85 -28.44 8.16
C GLY A 221 4.91 -27.34 8.11
N ARG A 222 6.18 -27.70 8.38
CA ARG A 222 7.30 -26.74 8.33
C ARG A 222 7.45 -26.04 6.98
N GLN A 223 7.16 -26.73 5.87
CA GLN A 223 7.21 -26.13 4.54
C GLN A 223 6.14 -25.05 4.34
N TRP A 224 4.92 -25.27 4.81
CA TRP A 224 3.87 -24.24 4.73
C TRP A 224 4.22 -23.01 5.57
N GLU A 225 4.80 -23.22 6.76
CA GLU A 225 5.26 -22.13 7.62
C GLU A 225 6.41 -21.34 6.96
N ARG A 226 7.41 -22.04 6.40
CA ARG A 226 8.50 -21.42 5.63
C ARG A 226 8.00 -20.66 4.40
N LEU A 227 7.02 -21.20 3.68
CA LEU A 227 6.40 -20.52 2.54
C LEU A 227 5.76 -19.21 2.99
N ALA A 228 5.00 -19.22 4.10
CA ALA A 228 4.41 -18.00 4.63
C ALA A 228 5.49 -16.95 4.97
N TYR A 229 6.60 -17.32 5.61
CA TYR A 229 7.69 -16.38 5.89
C TYR A 229 8.35 -15.82 4.62
N VAL A 230 8.57 -16.66 3.59
CA VAL A 230 9.09 -16.19 2.29
C VAL A 230 8.12 -15.20 1.65
N LEU A 231 6.81 -15.49 1.67
CA LEU A 231 5.79 -14.59 1.11
C LEU A 231 5.68 -13.27 1.89
N ILE A 232 5.79 -13.31 3.23
CA ILE A 232 5.84 -12.11 4.08
C ILE A 232 7.04 -11.25 3.69
N GLY A 233 8.25 -11.84 3.62
CA GLY A 233 9.46 -11.11 3.25
C GLY A 233 9.37 -10.51 1.84
N ALA A 234 8.90 -11.28 0.86
CA ALA A 234 8.71 -10.80 -0.50
C ALA A 234 7.70 -9.65 -0.58
N LEU A 235 6.59 -9.73 0.14
CA LEU A 235 5.57 -8.68 0.18
C LEU A 235 6.09 -7.40 0.86
N SER A 236 6.88 -7.52 1.92
CA SER A 236 7.53 -6.37 2.57
C SER A 236 8.52 -5.67 1.65
N LEU A 237 9.35 -6.43 0.95
CA LEU A 237 10.27 -5.88 -0.06
C LEU A 237 9.50 -5.17 -1.18
N LEU A 238 8.40 -5.75 -1.66
CA LEU A 238 7.54 -5.13 -2.67
C LEU A 238 6.94 -3.81 -2.17
N ARG A 239 6.48 -3.75 -0.92
CA ARG A 239 5.92 -2.53 -0.31
C ARG A 239 6.98 -1.44 -0.18
N TRP A 240 8.16 -1.77 0.32
CA TRP A 240 9.26 -0.80 0.41
C TRP A 240 9.72 -0.33 -0.98
N ALA A 241 9.79 -1.21 -1.97
CA ALA A 241 10.09 -0.83 -3.35
C ALA A 241 8.99 0.09 -3.93
N TYR A 242 7.72 -0.19 -3.65
CA TYR A 242 6.60 0.66 -4.07
C TYR A 242 6.67 2.06 -3.44
N ILE A 243 6.95 2.13 -2.13
CA ILE A 243 7.11 3.40 -1.40
C ILE A 243 8.33 4.17 -1.95
N GLY A 244 9.47 3.50 -2.09
CA GLY A 244 10.71 4.10 -2.61
C GLY A 244 10.63 4.52 -4.07
N GLY A 245 9.73 3.91 -4.86
CA GLY A 245 9.48 4.27 -6.25
C GLY A 245 8.74 5.59 -6.47
N GLY A 246 8.36 6.32 -5.41
CA GLY A 246 7.78 7.66 -5.51
C GLY A 246 6.43 7.75 -6.23
N LYS A 247 5.71 6.62 -6.38
CA LYS A 247 4.42 6.57 -7.08
C LYS A 247 3.29 7.29 -6.34
N ILE A 248 3.43 7.40 -5.03
CA ILE A 248 2.53 8.10 -4.12
C ILE A 248 3.31 9.05 -3.21
N GLU A 249 2.76 10.23 -3.03
CA GLU A 249 3.22 11.25 -2.09
C GLU A 249 2.54 11.06 -0.73
N LEU A 250 2.92 11.84 0.29
CA LEU A 250 2.27 11.82 1.60
C LEU A 250 0.80 12.24 1.50
N SER A 251 -0.02 11.60 2.32
CA SER A 251 -1.36 12.11 2.63
C SER A 251 -1.28 13.30 3.59
N GLU A 252 -2.39 14.03 3.72
CA GLU A 252 -2.51 15.12 4.70
C GLU A 252 -2.21 14.66 6.13
N ASP A 253 -2.74 13.49 6.53
CA ASP A 253 -2.53 12.94 7.87
C ASP A 253 -1.07 12.59 8.11
N GLU A 254 -0.39 11.98 7.14
CA GLU A 254 1.03 11.61 7.25
C GLU A 254 1.94 12.83 7.36
N ALA A 255 1.71 13.86 6.54
CA ALA A 255 2.51 15.09 6.60
C ALA A 255 2.27 15.85 7.91
N TYR A 256 1.02 15.86 8.40
CA TYR A 256 0.67 16.52 9.65
C TYR A 256 1.25 15.80 10.87
N GLN A 257 1.19 14.48 10.89
CA GLN A 257 1.86 13.66 11.92
C GLN A 257 3.38 13.76 11.83
N TRP A 258 3.92 14.00 10.63
CA TRP A 258 5.36 14.21 10.48
C TRP A 258 5.80 15.51 11.14
N LEU A 259 4.98 16.58 11.10
CA LEU A 259 5.27 17.78 11.88
C LEU A 259 5.22 17.50 13.39
N TRP A 260 4.31 16.62 13.85
CA TRP A 260 4.33 16.19 15.25
C TRP A 260 5.64 15.52 15.63
N SER A 261 6.25 14.77 14.71
CA SER A 261 7.55 14.14 14.95
C SER A 261 8.71 15.13 15.08
N GLN A 262 8.52 16.37 14.62
CA GLN A 262 9.47 17.48 14.85
C GLN A 262 9.22 18.22 16.17
N HIS A 263 8.06 17.99 16.79
CA HIS A 263 7.65 18.59 18.07
C HIS A 263 7.14 17.47 19.01
N LEU A 264 8.06 16.63 19.46
CA LEU A 264 7.72 15.48 20.31
C LEU A 264 7.04 15.92 21.60
N ALA A 265 5.86 15.37 21.86
CA ALA A 265 5.03 15.68 23.02
C ALA A 265 4.39 14.41 23.61
N PRO A 266 4.00 14.43 24.90
CA PRO A 266 3.29 13.29 25.52
C PRO A 266 1.90 13.00 24.92
N SER A 267 1.27 13.96 24.25
CA SER A 267 0.01 13.81 23.51
C SER A 267 -0.13 14.94 22.48
N TYR A 268 -1.11 14.81 21.59
CA TYR A 268 -1.44 15.81 20.57
C TYR A 268 -2.95 16.08 20.55
N TYR A 269 -3.34 17.20 19.96
CA TYR A 269 -4.70 17.72 19.86
C TYR A 269 -5.75 16.62 19.61
N SER A 270 -5.53 15.77 18.60
CA SER A 270 -6.52 14.77 18.21
C SER A 270 -6.13 13.33 18.51
N LYS A 271 -4.86 13.04 18.83
CA LYS A 271 -4.32 11.66 18.89
C LYS A 271 -3.22 11.49 19.94
N PRO A 272 -3.01 10.24 20.38
CA PRO A 272 -1.85 9.82 21.16
C PRO A 272 -0.49 10.02 20.44
N PRO A 273 0.64 9.93 21.16
CA PRO A 273 1.93 10.38 20.64
C PRO A 273 2.71 9.35 19.79
N LEU A 274 2.37 8.05 19.82
CA LEU A 274 3.26 7.02 19.28
C LEU A 274 3.50 7.14 17.78
N ILE A 275 2.56 7.72 17.03
CA ILE A 275 2.74 7.99 15.60
C ILE A 275 3.85 9.00 15.33
N ALA A 276 3.99 10.03 16.17
CA ALA A 276 5.05 11.02 16.07
C ALA A 276 6.41 10.37 16.35
N TYR A 277 6.53 9.57 17.42
CA TYR A 277 7.77 8.84 17.72
C TYR A 277 8.16 7.85 16.61
N ALA A 278 7.17 7.17 16.01
CA ALA A 278 7.43 6.21 14.95
C ALA A 278 7.92 6.90 13.66
N GLN A 279 7.33 8.03 13.29
CA GLN A 279 7.79 8.82 12.14
C GLN A 279 9.11 9.55 12.43
N PHE A 280 9.38 9.96 13.67
CA PHE A 280 10.68 10.46 14.11
C PHE A 280 11.75 9.41 13.84
N LEU A 281 11.59 8.20 14.39
CA LEU A 281 12.53 7.09 14.17
C LEU A 281 12.72 6.77 12.67
N GLY A 282 11.64 6.68 11.90
CA GLY A 282 11.73 6.41 10.47
C GLY A 282 12.48 7.47 9.67
N THR A 283 12.23 8.75 9.97
CA THR A 283 12.90 9.87 9.28
C THR A 283 14.32 10.13 9.77
N SER A 284 14.65 9.79 11.02
CA SER A 284 16.05 9.79 11.50
C SER A 284 16.90 8.73 10.80
N LEU A 285 16.32 7.59 10.43
CA LEU A 285 17.05 6.49 9.77
C LEU A 285 17.18 6.67 8.26
N PHE A 286 16.16 7.21 7.59
CA PHE A 286 16.10 7.24 6.12
C PHE A 286 15.85 8.64 5.53
N GLY A 287 15.87 9.68 6.35
CA GLY A 287 15.67 11.07 5.97
C GLY A 287 14.20 11.51 5.89
N HIS A 288 13.99 12.83 5.76
CA HIS A 288 12.68 13.48 5.69
C HIS A 288 12.06 13.37 4.28
N ASN A 289 11.81 12.14 3.85
CA ASN A 289 11.18 11.76 2.58
C ASN A 289 10.04 10.74 2.82
N GLU A 290 9.29 10.40 1.77
CA GLU A 290 8.16 9.47 1.86
C GLU A 290 8.56 8.09 2.38
N PHE A 291 9.78 7.63 2.05
CA PHE A 291 10.30 6.36 2.52
C PHE A 291 10.56 6.37 4.03
N GLY A 292 11.23 7.40 4.55
CA GLY A 292 11.49 7.56 5.99
C GLY A 292 10.21 7.66 6.81
N VAL A 293 9.23 8.45 6.34
CA VAL A 293 7.92 8.56 7.02
C VAL A 293 7.20 7.21 7.07
N ARG A 294 7.31 6.38 6.04
CA ARG A 294 6.54 5.13 5.90
C ARG A 294 7.28 3.86 6.29
N PHE A 295 8.58 3.92 6.54
CA PHE A 295 9.46 2.74 6.66
C PHE A 295 8.93 1.68 7.63
N LEU A 296 8.43 2.09 8.80
CA LEU A 296 7.97 1.19 9.84
C LEU A 296 6.66 0.47 9.51
N SER A 297 5.80 1.03 8.66
CA SER A 297 4.47 0.42 8.39
C SER A 297 4.58 -0.98 7.76
N PRO A 298 5.35 -1.19 6.66
CA PRO A 298 5.59 -2.52 6.12
C PRO A 298 6.32 -3.47 7.11
N LEU A 299 7.22 -2.94 7.95
CA LEU A 299 7.97 -3.72 8.94
C LEU A 299 7.04 -4.29 10.01
N LEU A 300 6.20 -3.43 10.61
CA LEU A 300 5.25 -3.81 11.65
C LEU A 300 4.25 -4.84 11.11
N ALA A 301 3.73 -4.65 9.89
CA ALA A 301 2.86 -5.61 9.24
C ALA A 301 3.54 -6.97 9.02
N ALA A 302 4.83 -6.98 8.67
CA ALA A 302 5.61 -8.20 8.48
C ALA A 302 5.81 -8.97 9.77
N ILE A 303 6.25 -8.28 10.83
CA ILE A 303 6.46 -8.86 12.16
C ILE A 303 5.14 -9.44 12.68
N LEU A 304 4.06 -8.66 12.61
CA LEU A 304 2.74 -9.11 13.05
C LEU A 304 2.30 -10.37 12.29
N SER A 305 2.41 -10.35 10.97
CA SER A 305 2.05 -11.49 10.11
C SER A 305 2.87 -12.73 10.47
N ALA A 306 4.18 -12.59 10.68
CA ALA A 306 5.05 -13.70 11.08
C ALA A 306 4.66 -14.27 12.44
N CYS A 307 4.37 -13.40 13.42
CA CYS A 307 3.91 -13.82 14.74
C CYS A 307 2.57 -14.55 14.70
N PHE A 308 1.60 -14.07 13.92
CA PHE A 308 0.30 -14.72 13.75
C PHE A 308 0.39 -16.03 12.98
N VAL A 309 1.21 -16.11 11.92
CA VAL A 309 1.51 -17.37 11.22
C VAL A 309 2.10 -18.37 12.18
N ARG A 310 3.10 -17.97 12.99
CA ARG A 310 3.72 -18.85 13.98
C ARG A 310 2.71 -19.33 15.02
N TRP A 311 1.86 -18.43 15.51
CA TRP A 311 0.83 -18.73 16.49
C TRP A 311 -0.20 -19.73 15.97
N PHE A 312 -0.84 -19.45 14.82
CA PHE A 312 -1.78 -20.39 14.18
C PHE A 312 -1.11 -21.72 13.82
N SER A 313 0.18 -21.70 13.46
CA SER A 313 0.95 -22.94 13.20
C SER A 313 1.10 -23.81 14.44
N ARG A 314 1.26 -23.20 15.62
CA ARG A 314 1.37 -23.90 16.92
C ARG A 314 0.03 -24.39 17.44
N GLU A 315 -1.00 -23.54 17.39
CA GLU A 315 -2.29 -23.84 18.01
C GLU A 315 -3.17 -24.73 17.14
N ILE A 316 -2.98 -24.73 15.82
CA ILE A 316 -3.87 -25.41 14.88
C ILE A 316 -3.08 -26.22 13.85
N SER A 317 -2.44 -25.54 12.89
CA SER A 317 -1.62 -26.15 11.84
C SER A 317 -0.93 -25.08 11.01
N SER A 318 0.21 -25.40 10.40
CA SER A 318 0.91 -24.47 9.51
C SER A 318 0.10 -24.02 8.30
N ARG A 319 -0.86 -24.86 7.86
CA ARG A 319 -1.82 -24.48 6.82
C ARG A 319 -2.76 -23.37 7.29
N ALA A 320 -3.23 -23.44 8.55
CA ALA A 320 -4.06 -22.39 9.13
C ALA A 320 -3.32 -21.05 9.19
N GLY A 321 -2.03 -21.08 9.55
CA GLY A 321 -1.17 -19.90 9.53
C GLY A 321 -1.06 -19.28 8.12
N LEU A 322 -0.85 -20.10 7.09
CA LEU A 322 -0.81 -19.62 5.70
C LEU A 322 -2.17 -19.07 5.23
N LEU A 323 -3.28 -19.71 5.57
CA LEU A 323 -4.63 -19.23 5.23
C LEU A 323 -4.92 -17.88 5.90
N LEU A 324 -4.51 -17.70 7.15
CA LEU A 324 -4.61 -16.41 7.84
C LEU A 324 -3.77 -15.36 7.13
N PHE A 325 -2.50 -15.65 6.82
CA PHE A 325 -1.65 -14.72 6.08
C PHE A 325 -2.26 -14.31 4.73
N ALA A 326 -2.87 -15.25 4.01
CA ALA A 326 -3.58 -14.97 2.76
C ALA A 326 -4.77 -14.04 2.99
N ALA A 327 -5.59 -14.27 4.02
CA ALA A 327 -6.71 -13.40 4.38
C ALA A 327 -6.26 -11.98 4.75
N LEU A 328 -5.22 -11.86 5.59
CA LEU A 328 -4.65 -10.56 6.00
C LEU A 328 -4.09 -9.79 4.79
N SER A 329 -3.35 -10.48 3.92
CA SER A 329 -2.65 -9.84 2.79
C SER A 329 -3.56 -9.48 1.63
N ALA A 330 -4.69 -10.17 1.47
CA ALA A 330 -5.69 -9.92 0.44
C ALA A 330 -6.89 -9.09 0.93
N SER A 331 -6.79 -8.47 2.12
CA SER A 331 -7.70 -7.43 2.60
C SER A 331 -7.17 -6.04 2.19
N PRO A 332 -7.90 -5.28 1.35
CA PRO A 332 -7.53 -3.93 0.95
C PRO A 332 -7.19 -2.99 2.12
N MET A 333 -7.96 -3.03 3.21
CA MET A 333 -7.70 -2.17 4.36
C MET A 333 -6.33 -2.43 5.00
N LEU A 334 -6.02 -3.71 5.26
CA LEU A 334 -4.73 -4.08 5.87
C LEU A 334 -3.58 -3.86 4.88
N ALA A 335 -3.81 -4.04 3.58
CA ALA A 335 -2.82 -3.76 2.56
C ALA A 335 -2.46 -2.26 2.50
N VAL A 336 -3.45 -1.36 2.53
CA VAL A 336 -3.22 0.10 2.59
C VAL A 336 -2.57 0.49 3.92
N GLY A 337 -3.05 -0.06 5.04
CA GLY A 337 -2.50 0.18 6.37
C GLY A 337 -1.06 -0.34 6.57
N ALA A 338 -0.62 -1.30 5.76
CA ALA A 338 0.75 -1.79 5.72
C ALA A 338 1.66 -1.04 4.73
N THR A 339 1.13 -0.03 4.04
CA THR A 339 1.87 0.83 3.10
C THR A 339 1.96 2.26 3.62
N LEU A 340 0.85 2.80 4.12
CA LEU A 340 0.80 4.14 4.72
C LEU A 340 1.16 4.07 6.20
N MET A 341 1.75 5.14 6.72
CA MET A 341 2.10 5.23 8.14
C MET A 341 1.18 6.22 8.85
N THR A 342 0.05 5.70 9.30
CA THR A 342 -0.90 6.39 10.17
C THR A 342 -0.97 5.69 11.54
N ILE A 343 -1.73 6.26 12.47
CA ILE A 343 -2.02 5.68 13.79
C ILE A 343 -2.53 4.22 13.73
N ASP A 344 -3.17 3.82 12.62
CA ASP A 344 -3.81 2.52 12.50
C ASP A 344 -2.78 1.38 12.40
N ALA A 345 -1.64 1.60 11.73
CA ALA A 345 -0.59 0.60 11.59
C ALA A 345 -0.05 0.17 12.96
N LEU A 346 0.23 1.15 13.83
CA LEU A 346 0.69 0.93 15.20
C LEU A 346 -0.42 0.30 16.05
N SER A 347 -1.66 0.79 15.94
CA SER A 347 -2.79 0.26 16.70
C SER A 347 -3.06 -1.22 16.38
N VAL A 348 -3.06 -1.60 15.10
CA VAL A 348 -3.22 -2.99 14.65
C VAL A 348 -2.07 -3.87 15.17
N PHE A 349 -0.83 -3.37 15.08
CA PHE A 349 0.35 -4.08 15.56
C PHE A 349 0.26 -4.37 17.07
N PHE A 350 0.09 -3.33 17.89
CA PHE A 350 0.09 -3.49 19.35
C PHE A 350 -1.15 -4.22 19.87
N TRP A 351 -2.31 -4.04 19.23
CA TRP A 351 -3.50 -4.84 19.53
C TRP A 351 -3.22 -6.33 19.32
N GLY A 352 -2.66 -6.70 18.16
CA GLY A 352 -2.34 -8.08 17.85
C GLY A 352 -1.23 -8.65 18.74
N MET A 353 -0.19 -7.88 19.08
CA MET A 353 0.85 -8.32 20.01
C MET A 353 0.30 -8.52 21.44
N ALA A 354 -0.58 -7.64 21.91
CA ALA A 354 -1.30 -7.82 23.18
C ALA A 354 -2.16 -9.09 23.17
N MET A 355 -2.85 -9.38 22.06
CA MET A 355 -3.60 -10.62 21.89
C MET A 355 -2.71 -11.86 21.99
N LEU A 356 -1.55 -11.87 21.32
CA LEU A 356 -0.66 -13.03 21.31
C LEU A 356 -0.03 -13.27 22.69
N ALA A 357 0.43 -12.20 23.35
CA ALA A 357 0.97 -12.27 24.71
C ALA A 357 -0.10 -12.72 25.71
N GLY A 358 -1.31 -12.14 25.63
CA GLY A 358 -2.44 -12.45 26.50
C GLY A 358 -2.92 -13.89 26.35
N TRP A 359 -3.06 -14.38 25.12
CA TRP A 359 -3.35 -15.80 24.85
C TRP A 359 -2.32 -16.71 25.52
N SER A 360 -1.04 -16.41 25.32
CA SER A 360 0.04 -17.22 25.85
C SER A 360 0.12 -17.20 27.39
N ALA A 361 -0.32 -16.10 28.03
CA ALA A 361 -0.45 -15.99 29.49
C ALA A 361 -1.67 -16.74 30.04
N LEU A 362 -2.77 -16.77 29.29
CA LEU A 362 -4.00 -17.50 29.64
C LEU A 362 -3.78 -19.02 29.60
N GLN A 363 -3.07 -19.53 28.58
CA GLN A 363 -2.79 -20.96 28.44
C GLN A 363 -1.90 -21.51 29.56
N ARG A 364 -0.84 -20.79 29.89
CA ARG A 364 0.04 -21.12 31.01
C ARG A 364 0.40 -19.82 31.73
N TYR A 365 0.02 -19.73 33.01
CA TYR A 365 0.31 -18.57 33.83
C TYR A 365 1.79 -18.18 33.69
N SER A 366 2.02 -16.92 33.35
CA SER A 366 3.33 -16.33 33.27
C SER A 366 3.20 -14.85 33.55
N LEU A 367 3.83 -14.40 34.63
CA LEU A 367 3.84 -13.00 35.02
C LEU A 367 4.43 -12.12 33.91
N TRP A 368 5.56 -12.52 33.34
CA TRP A 368 6.22 -11.83 32.24
C TRP A 368 5.30 -11.63 31.03
N LYS A 369 4.55 -12.67 30.63
CA LYS A 369 3.63 -12.55 29.48
C LYS A 369 2.48 -11.59 29.77
N TRP A 370 1.96 -11.58 31.00
CA TRP A 370 0.97 -10.58 31.41
C TRP A 370 1.54 -9.16 31.41
N MET A 371 2.76 -8.96 31.90
CA MET A 371 3.44 -7.66 31.81
C MET A 371 3.61 -7.22 30.36
N LEU A 372 4.04 -8.13 29.47
CA LEU A 372 4.11 -7.87 28.04
C LEU A 372 2.74 -7.52 27.44
N THR A 373 1.67 -8.20 27.84
CA THR A 373 0.30 -7.81 27.49
C THR A 373 0.00 -6.38 27.92
N GLY A 374 0.34 -5.99 29.16
CA GLY A 374 0.18 -4.63 29.68
C GLY A 374 0.95 -3.59 28.87
N VAL A 375 2.23 -3.86 28.54
CA VAL A 375 3.06 -3.00 27.70
C VAL A 375 2.44 -2.83 26.32
N CYS A 376 2.02 -3.92 25.67
CA CYS A 376 1.37 -3.84 24.36
C CYS A 376 0.02 -3.13 24.41
N LEU A 377 -0.78 -3.30 25.48
CA LEU A 377 -2.00 -2.53 25.70
C LEU A 377 -1.70 -1.03 25.85
N GLY A 378 -0.69 -0.68 26.64
CA GLY A 378 -0.22 0.69 26.83
C GLY A 378 0.23 1.34 25.53
N LEU A 379 1.08 0.65 24.76
CA LEU A 379 1.52 1.11 23.44
C LEU A 379 0.38 1.17 22.42
N GLY A 380 -0.59 0.25 22.52
CA GLY A 380 -1.82 0.29 21.74
C GLY A 380 -2.63 1.54 22.03
N PHE A 381 -2.81 1.89 23.30
CA PHE A 381 -3.47 3.13 23.72
C PHE A 381 -2.70 4.37 23.24
N LEU A 382 -1.37 4.36 23.39
CA LEU A 382 -0.48 5.42 22.90
C LEU A 382 -0.42 5.50 21.38
N SER A 383 -1.03 4.56 20.65
CA SER A 383 -1.25 4.62 19.19
C SER A 383 -2.63 5.18 18.86
N LYS A 384 -3.68 4.61 19.46
CA LYS A 384 -5.07 4.94 19.21
C LYS A 384 -5.94 4.55 20.41
N TYR A 385 -6.77 5.47 20.86
CA TYR A 385 -7.65 5.28 22.01
C TYR A 385 -8.61 4.09 21.91
N VAL A 386 -8.90 3.61 20.69
CA VAL A 386 -9.68 2.38 20.45
C VAL A 386 -9.06 1.15 21.16
N ALA A 387 -7.76 1.14 21.44
CA ALA A 387 -7.11 0.06 22.18
C ALA A 387 -7.71 -0.20 23.57
N LEU A 388 -8.40 0.77 24.16
CA LEU A 388 -9.14 0.58 25.43
C LEU A 388 -10.23 -0.48 25.35
N PHE A 389 -10.84 -0.68 24.18
CA PHE A 389 -11.80 -1.77 23.98
C PHE A 389 -11.17 -3.15 24.23
N GLN A 390 -9.84 -3.27 24.17
CA GLN A 390 -9.18 -4.54 24.43
C GLN A 390 -9.26 -4.94 25.92
N VAL A 391 -9.42 -3.98 26.84
CA VAL A 391 -9.72 -4.28 28.25
C VAL A 391 -11.09 -4.95 28.36
N LEU A 392 -12.09 -4.42 27.65
CA LEU A 392 -13.41 -5.03 27.54
C LEU A 392 -13.32 -6.42 26.88
N SER A 393 -12.49 -6.58 25.84
CA SER A 393 -12.23 -7.89 25.23
C SER A 393 -11.67 -8.91 26.23
N PHE A 394 -10.69 -8.54 27.08
CA PHE A 394 -10.19 -9.44 28.12
C PHE A 394 -11.25 -9.73 29.19
N ALA A 395 -12.06 -8.75 29.59
CA ALA A 395 -13.18 -8.99 30.49
C ALA A 395 -14.14 -10.03 29.90
N LEU A 396 -14.50 -9.92 28.61
CA LEU A 396 -15.33 -10.90 27.92
C LEU A 396 -14.67 -12.29 27.82
N VAL A 397 -13.35 -12.35 27.63
CA VAL A 397 -12.61 -13.62 27.66
C VAL A 397 -12.77 -14.33 29.01
N PHE A 398 -12.68 -13.59 30.13
CA PHE A 398 -12.88 -14.16 31.47
C PHE A 398 -14.35 -14.50 31.78
N THR A 399 -15.33 -13.80 31.20
CA THR A 399 -16.74 -14.14 31.38
C THR A 399 -17.10 -15.41 30.62
N VAL A 400 -16.63 -15.52 29.37
CA VAL A 400 -16.90 -16.63 28.45
C VAL A 400 -16.23 -17.94 28.89
N ASN A 401 -15.00 -17.87 29.42
CA ASN A 401 -14.26 -19.04 29.87
C ASN A 401 -14.02 -18.99 31.39
N PRO A 402 -14.87 -19.64 32.20
CA PRO A 402 -14.75 -19.64 33.65
C PRO A 402 -13.41 -20.17 34.17
N ALA A 403 -12.77 -21.11 33.47
CA ALA A 403 -11.49 -21.70 33.90
C ALA A 403 -10.37 -20.63 33.94
N TRP A 404 -10.41 -19.66 33.03
CA TRP A 404 -9.43 -18.57 33.00
C TRP A 404 -9.62 -17.53 34.10
N ARG A 405 -10.75 -17.50 34.81
CA ARG A 405 -10.95 -16.60 35.96
C ARG A 405 -9.98 -16.86 37.11
N ALA A 406 -9.40 -18.06 37.19
CA ALA A 406 -8.33 -18.36 38.14
C ALA A 406 -7.12 -17.42 37.98
N GLN A 407 -6.89 -16.88 36.78
CA GLN A 407 -5.83 -15.90 36.51
C GLN A 407 -6.06 -14.58 37.26
N LEU A 408 -7.32 -14.19 37.53
CA LEU A 408 -7.66 -12.96 38.26
C LEU A 408 -7.30 -13.04 39.74
N ARG A 409 -7.03 -14.24 40.29
CA ARG A 409 -6.49 -14.41 41.64
C ARG A 409 -4.98 -14.22 41.71
N ARG A 410 -4.32 -14.03 40.56
CA ARG A 410 -2.87 -13.86 40.45
C ARG A 410 -2.55 -12.40 40.09
N PRO A 411 -1.35 -11.90 40.40
CA PRO A 411 -1.01 -10.49 40.15
C PRO A 411 -0.88 -10.14 38.66
N GLY A 412 -0.78 -11.12 37.76
CA GLY A 412 -0.49 -10.91 36.33
C GLY A 412 -1.47 -9.96 35.62
N PRO A 413 -2.77 -10.31 35.53
CA PRO A 413 -3.76 -9.44 34.88
C PRO A 413 -3.83 -8.02 35.47
N TRP A 414 -3.68 -7.90 36.79
CA TRP A 414 -3.72 -6.59 37.48
C TRP A 414 -2.47 -5.76 37.21
N LEU A 415 -1.29 -6.38 37.11
CA LEU A 415 -0.08 -5.69 36.68
C LEU A 415 -0.16 -5.27 35.21
N ALA A 416 -0.78 -6.08 34.34
CA ALA A 416 -1.05 -5.68 32.96
C ALA A 416 -1.93 -4.42 32.91
N LEU A 417 -2.99 -4.37 33.74
CA LEU A 417 -3.85 -3.20 33.88
C LEU A 417 -3.10 -2.00 34.48
N LEU A 418 -2.25 -2.22 35.49
CA LEU A 418 -1.43 -1.15 36.08
C LEU A 418 -0.49 -0.54 35.04
N ILE A 419 0.21 -1.35 34.25
CA ILE A 419 1.09 -0.86 33.17
C ILE A 419 0.30 -0.04 32.14
N LEU A 420 -0.89 -0.51 31.77
CA LEU A 420 -1.80 0.24 30.91
C LEU A 420 -2.13 1.61 31.54
N LEU A 421 -2.58 1.64 32.79
CA LEU A 421 -2.93 2.88 33.50
C LEU A 421 -1.73 3.83 33.65
N LEU A 422 -0.53 3.31 33.92
CA LEU A 422 0.68 4.12 33.97
C LEU A 422 0.98 4.77 32.61
N SER A 423 0.73 4.05 31.51
CA SER A 423 0.88 4.58 30.15
C SER A 423 -0.12 5.70 29.82
N PHE A 424 -1.22 5.82 30.58
CA PHE A 424 -2.21 6.90 30.40
C PHE A 424 -1.73 8.21 30.96
N THR A 425 -0.96 8.14 32.05
CA THR A 425 -0.60 9.29 32.87
C THR A 425 -0.05 10.46 32.06
N PRO A 426 0.92 10.27 31.13
CA PRO A 426 1.47 11.39 30.36
C PRO A 426 0.42 12.05 29.44
N VAL A 427 -0.50 11.25 28.88
CA VAL A 427 -1.58 11.74 28.01
C VAL A 427 -2.63 12.52 28.80
N LEU A 428 -2.96 12.06 30.00
CA LEU A 428 -3.89 12.73 30.91
C LEU A 428 -3.31 14.04 31.43
N VAL A 429 -2.05 14.04 31.86
CA VAL A 429 -1.36 15.26 32.31
C VAL A 429 -1.30 16.29 31.19
N TRP A 430 -0.91 15.88 29.98
CA TRP A 430 -0.89 16.78 28.82
C TRP A 430 -2.29 17.34 28.53
N ASN A 431 -3.33 16.52 28.55
CA ASN A 431 -4.70 17.00 28.32
C ASN A 431 -5.18 17.95 29.42
N ALA A 432 -4.88 17.67 30.69
CA ALA A 432 -5.22 18.56 31.80
C ALA A 432 -4.56 19.94 31.67
N GLN A 433 -3.36 20.00 31.08
CA GLN A 433 -2.65 21.26 30.77
C GLN A 433 -3.17 21.98 29.51
N HIS A 434 -4.04 21.34 28.71
CA HIS A 434 -4.56 21.86 27.45
C HIS A 434 -6.10 21.77 27.43
N ASP A 435 -6.74 22.08 28.55
CA ASP A 435 -8.19 22.20 28.70
C ASP A 435 -8.99 20.98 28.19
N TRP A 436 -8.42 19.79 28.35
CA TRP A 436 -9.01 18.53 27.90
C TRP A 436 -9.36 18.49 26.41
N ILE A 437 -8.65 19.25 25.59
CA ILE A 437 -8.99 19.49 24.19
C ILE A 437 -9.15 18.20 23.36
N THR A 438 -8.36 17.15 23.66
CA THR A 438 -8.49 15.88 22.95
C THR A 438 -9.82 15.20 23.24
N MET A 439 -10.34 15.31 24.47
CA MET A 439 -11.63 14.72 24.84
C MET A 439 -12.78 15.44 24.13
N THR A 440 -12.72 16.77 24.07
CA THR A 440 -13.68 17.59 23.29
C THR A 440 -13.67 17.19 21.82
N HIS A 441 -12.48 17.06 21.22
CA HIS A 441 -12.33 16.62 19.84
C HIS A 441 -12.91 15.22 19.58
N LEU A 442 -12.68 14.27 20.50
CA LEU A 442 -13.22 12.92 20.39
C LEU A 442 -14.75 12.90 20.55
N ALA A 443 -15.30 13.70 21.45
CA ALA A 443 -16.74 13.83 21.64
C ALA A 443 -17.43 14.38 20.39
N GLU A 444 -16.86 15.40 19.75
CA GLU A 444 -17.34 15.95 18.48
C GLU A 444 -17.27 14.92 17.35
N ARG A 445 -16.13 14.22 17.20
CA ARG A 445 -15.93 13.18 16.19
C ARG A 445 -16.90 12.00 16.36
N GLY A 446 -17.19 11.62 17.61
CA GLY A 446 -18.17 10.60 17.94
C GLY A 446 -19.63 11.05 17.82
N GLY A 447 -19.86 12.34 17.49
CA GLY A 447 -21.20 12.91 17.43
C GLY A 447 -21.92 12.95 18.78
N LEU A 448 -21.19 12.90 19.89
CA LEU A 448 -21.76 12.94 21.25
C LEU A 448 -22.29 14.34 21.61
N VAL A 449 -21.77 15.37 20.96
CA VAL A 449 -22.21 16.77 21.12
C VAL A 449 -23.44 17.09 20.26
N LYS A 450 -23.79 16.23 19.29
CA LYS A 450 -24.95 16.42 18.40
C LYS A 450 -26.16 15.68 18.96
N LYS A 451 -27.36 16.24 18.80
CA LYS A 451 -28.62 15.53 19.11
C LYS A 451 -28.69 14.21 18.35
N TRP A 452 -29.07 13.14 19.03
CA TRP A 452 -29.18 11.81 18.45
C TRP A 452 -30.21 11.81 17.31
N ARG A 453 -29.81 11.29 16.14
CA ARG A 453 -30.68 11.08 14.99
C ARG A 453 -30.39 9.71 14.39
N PHE A 454 -31.40 8.85 14.36
CA PHE A 454 -31.29 7.54 13.73
C PHE A 454 -31.14 7.68 12.21
N THR A 455 -30.23 6.91 11.61
CA THR A 455 -30.05 6.85 10.16
C THR A 455 -29.48 5.49 9.73
N LEU A 456 -30.10 4.89 8.71
CA LEU A 456 -29.58 3.68 8.06
C LEU A 456 -28.54 4.00 6.98
N LYS A 457 -28.42 5.26 6.55
CA LYS A 457 -27.49 5.65 5.49
C LYS A 457 -26.04 5.34 5.88
N TYR A 458 -25.62 5.85 7.03
CA TYR A 458 -24.25 5.63 7.52
C TYR A 458 -23.99 4.16 7.89
N PHE A 459 -25.02 3.43 8.31
CA PHE A 459 -24.94 2.00 8.53
C PHE A 459 -24.68 1.22 7.24
N ILE A 460 -25.45 1.49 6.19
CA ILE A 460 -25.26 0.86 4.87
C ILE A 460 -23.91 1.25 4.29
N ASP A 461 -23.50 2.53 4.38
CA ASP A 461 -22.19 3.01 3.95
C ASP A 461 -21.06 2.26 4.67
N PHE A 462 -21.19 2.05 5.99
CA PHE A 462 -20.21 1.36 6.80
C PHE A 462 -20.14 -0.13 6.44
N VAL A 463 -21.28 -0.85 6.41
CA VAL A 463 -21.33 -2.28 6.06
C VAL A 463 -20.81 -2.53 4.65
N GLY A 464 -21.23 -1.71 3.67
CA GLY A 464 -20.72 -1.80 2.30
C GLY A 464 -19.22 -1.52 2.21
N GLY A 465 -18.74 -0.51 2.96
CA GLY A 465 -17.33 -0.19 3.10
C GLY A 465 -16.51 -1.34 3.67
N GLU A 466 -16.99 -1.99 4.74
CA GLU A 466 -16.33 -3.14 5.36
C GLU A 466 -16.32 -4.36 4.44
N LEU A 467 -17.44 -4.71 3.79
CA LEU A 467 -17.49 -5.81 2.83
C LEU A 467 -16.46 -5.62 1.71
N PHE A 468 -16.32 -4.40 1.18
CA PHE A 468 -15.33 -4.10 0.16
C PHE A 468 -13.89 -4.15 0.70
N LEU A 469 -13.61 -3.46 1.80
CA LEU A 469 -12.26 -3.25 2.33
C LEU A 469 -11.69 -4.46 3.06
N LEU A 470 -12.53 -5.36 3.55
CA LEU A 470 -12.12 -6.64 4.13
C LEU A 470 -11.92 -7.74 3.10
N ASN A 471 -12.25 -7.49 1.83
CA ASN A 471 -12.51 -8.48 0.79
C ASN A 471 -13.89 -9.14 0.97
N PRO A 472 -14.81 -9.07 -0.01
CA PRO A 472 -16.18 -9.54 0.17
C PRO A 472 -16.27 -11.00 0.61
N VAL A 473 -15.41 -11.87 0.09
CA VAL A 473 -15.39 -13.28 0.46
C VAL A 473 -14.92 -13.45 1.91
N PHE A 474 -13.77 -12.88 2.27
CA PHE A 474 -13.27 -13.01 3.65
C PHE A 474 -14.18 -12.32 4.67
N ALA A 475 -14.83 -11.22 4.30
CA ALA A 475 -15.81 -10.53 5.13
C ALA A 475 -17.01 -11.44 5.44
N VAL A 476 -17.61 -12.06 4.42
CA VAL A 476 -18.71 -13.01 4.59
C VAL A 476 -18.26 -14.21 5.43
N LEU A 477 -17.09 -14.78 5.14
CA LEU A 477 -16.55 -15.89 5.92
C LEU A 477 -16.31 -15.49 7.38
N ALA A 478 -15.79 -14.30 7.66
CA ALA A 478 -15.60 -13.78 9.00
C ALA A 478 -16.94 -13.61 9.73
N ILE A 479 -17.96 -13.04 9.08
CA ILE A 479 -19.31 -12.86 9.66
C ILE A 479 -19.92 -14.23 10.00
N VAL A 480 -19.99 -15.15 9.03
CA VAL A 480 -20.57 -16.48 9.22
C VAL A 480 -19.84 -17.23 10.33
N SER A 481 -18.52 -17.15 10.37
CA SER A 481 -17.71 -17.79 11.41
C SER A 481 -17.92 -17.16 12.78
N THR A 482 -18.00 -15.83 12.84
CA THR A 482 -18.27 -15.11 14.09
C THR A 482 -19.62 -15.52 14.65
N VAL A 483 -20.68 -15.56 13.84
CA VAL A 483 -22.00 -16.03 14.28
C VAL A 483 -21.97 -17.50 14.70
N TYR A 484 -21.29 -18.36 13.94
CA TYR A 484 -21.17 -19.79 14.24
C TYR A 484 -20.49 -20.05 15.59
N TYR A 485 -19.38 -19.35 15.88
CA TYR A 485 -18.62 -19.51 17.12
C TYR A 485 -19.17 -18.70 18.29
N ALA A 486 -19.84 -17.57 18.06
CA ALA A 486 -20.52 -16.78 19.09
C ALA A 486 -21.63 -17.58 19.80
N ARG A 487 -22.25 -18.54 19.10
CA ARG A 487 -23.22 -19.48 19.67
C ARG A 487 -22.56 -20.64 20.44
N ARG A 488 -21.24 -20.79 20.34
CA ARG A 488 -20.44 -21.94 20.83
C ARG A 488 -19.22 -21.50 21.62
N LEU A 489 -19.31 -20.34 22.28
CA LEU A 489 -18.18 -19.70 22.95
C LEU A 489 -17.57 -20.56 24.07
N ARG A 490 -18.32 -21.51 24.62
CA ARG A 490 -17.85 -22.42 25.69
C ARG A 490 -17.20 -23.70 25.17
N GLU A 491 -17.36 -24.03 23.88
CA GLU A 491 -16.90 -25.31 23.32
C GLU A 491 -15.41 -25.28 22.94
N ASN A 492 -14.94 -24.16 22.37
CA ASN A 492 -13.58 -24.05 21.85
C ASN A 492 -12.92 -22.73 22.31
N PRO A 493 -11.80 -22.78 23.07
CA PRO A 493 -11.21 -21.58 23.67
C PRO A 493 -10.61 -20.62 22.63
N LEU A 494 -10.02 -21.14 21.54
CA LEU A 494 -9.35 -20.30 20.54
C LEU A 494 -10.33 -19.47 19.69
N PRO A 495 -11.37 -20.05 19.03
CA PRO A 495 -12.38 -19.25 18.36
C PRO A 495 -13.10 -18.29 19.31
N ALA A 496 -13.39 -18.70 20.53
CA ALA A 496 -14.01 -17.83 21.53
C ALA A 496 -13.13 -16.61 21.86
N TYR A 497 -11.83 -16.82 22.02
CA TYR A 497 -10.86 -15.76 22.22
C TYR A 497 -10.81 -14.78 21.04
N LEU A 498 -10.78 -15.29 19.79
CA LEU A 498 -10.82 -14.46 18.59
C LEU A 498 -12.12 -13.63 18.50
N VAL A 499 -13.27 -14.21 18.81
CA VAL A 499 -14.56 -13.48 18.87
C VAL A 499 -14.49 -12.37 19.91
N CYS A 500 -14.02 -12.65 21.13
CA CYS A 500 -13.92 -11.65 22.19
C CYS A 500 -12.95 -10.50 21.83
N MET A 501 -11.89 -10.81 21.08
CA MET A 501 -10.88 -9.82 20.64
C MET A 501 -11.27 -9.02 19.40
N GLY A 502 -12.29 -9.42 18.64
CA GLY A 502 -12.73 -8.70 17.44
C GLY A 502 -14.11 -8.04 17.60
N ALA A 503 -15.08 -8.77 18.14
CA ALA A 503 -16.47 -8.37 18.14
C ALA A 503 -16.77 -7.06 18.88
N PRO A 504 -16.17 -6.72 20.05
CA PRO A 504 -16.55 -5.51 20.79
C PRO A 504 -16.33 -4.22 20.01
N VAL A 505 -15.17 -4.08 19.37
CA VAL A 505 -14.84 -2.91 18.54
C VAL A 505 -15.75 -2.86 17.30
N PHE A 506 -15.94 -4.00 16.64
CA PHE A 506 -16.79 -4.06 15.45
C PHE A 506 -18.25 -3.69 15.77
N ILE A 507 -18.83 -4.30 16.81
CA ILE A 507 -20.21 -4.05 17.23
C ILE A 507 -20.38 -2.60 17.67
N PHE A 508 -19.44 -2.04 18.44
CA PHE A 508 -19.51 -0.64 18.85
C PHE A 508 -19.61 0.31 17.64
N TYR A 509 -18.73 0.14 16.65
CA TYR A 509 -18.73 1.00 15.47
C TYR A 509 -19.89 0.71 14.51
N LEU A 510 -20.36 -0.53 14.43
CA LEU A 510 -21.58 -0.88 13.71
C LEU A 510 -22.79 -0.17 14.32
N LEU A 511 -22.93 -0.17 15.65
CA LEU A 511 -24.02 0.54 16.32
C LEU A 511 -23.88 2.06 16.24
N LEU A 512 -22.65 2.58 16.35
CA LEU A 512 -22.37 4.01 16.18
C LEU A 512 -22.75 4.50 14.77
N SER A 513 -22.61 3.63 13.75
CA SER A 513 -23.01 3.93 12.38
C SER A 513 -24.51 4.14 12.19
N LEU A 514 -25.36 3.71 13.13
CA LEU A 514 -26.81 4.03 13.11
C LEU A 514 -27.11 5.50 13.42
N ARG A 515 -26.11 6.28 13.85
CA ARG A 515 -26.28 7.70 14.20
C ARG A 515 -25.23 8.63 13.61
N SER A 516 -24.02 8.15 13.40
CA SER A 516 -22.87 8.99 13.05
C SER A 516 -22.05 8.33 11.97
N ARG A 517 -21.46 9.15 11.08
CA ARG A 517 -20.60 8.62 10.02
C ARG A 517 -19.34 8.02 10.62
N VAL A 518 -19.17 6.71 10.46
CA VAL A 518 -17.99 5.96 10.89
C VAL A 518 -17.07 5.76 9.69
N GLN A 519 -15.78 6.03 9.85
CA GLN A 519 -14.80 5.70 8.82
C GLN A 519 -14.45 4.20 8.91
N PRO A 520 -14.40 3.47 7.79
CA PRO A 520 -14.16 2.02 7.82
C PRO A 520 -12.87 1.61 8.56
N ASN A 521 -11.79 2.38 8.40
CA ASN A 521 -10.52 2.11 9.09
C ASN A 521 -10.58 2.22 10.63
N TRP A 522 -11.68 2.71 11.21
CA TRP A 522 -11.81 2.82 12.66
C TRP A 522 -11.80 1.46 13.35
N ILE A 523 -12.24 0.39 12.69
CA ILE A 523 -12.24 -0.97 13.23
C ILE A 523 -10.95 -1.76 12.96
N ALA A 524 -9.93 -1.18 12.31
CA ALA A 524 -8.78 -1.94 11.80
C ALA A 524 -8.16 -2.96 12.79
N PRO A 525 -7.98 -2.66 14.10
CA PRO A 525 -7.46 -3.65 15.07
C PRO A 525 -8.33 -4.90 15.23
N ALA A 526 -9.65 -4.77 15.11
CA ALA A 526 -10.62 -5.86 15.22
C ALA A 526 -10.54 -6.86 14.06
N VAL A 527 -9.97 -6.44 12.93
CA VAL A 527 -10.01 -7.19 11.69
C VAL A 527 -9.09 -8.40 11.72
N VAL A 528 -7.94 -8.30 12.38
CA VAL A 528 -7.00 -9.42 12.50
C VAL A 528 -7.66 -10.64 13.17
N PRO A 529 -8.32 -10.53 14.35
CA PRO A 529 -9.06 -11.65 14.93
C PRO A 529 -10.20 -12.16 14.04
N LEU A 530 -10.96 -11.26 13.40
CA LEU A 530 -12.10 -11.64 12.54
C LEU A 530 -11.65 -12.42 11.29
N LEU A 531 -10.54 -12.01 10.66
CA LEU A 531 -9.92 -12.76 9.57
C LEU A 531 -9.28 -14.07 10.06
N GLY A 532 -8.86 -14.12 11.33
CA GLY A 532 -8.55 -15.37 12.05
C GLY A 532 -9.70 -16.37 11.98
N LEU A 533 -10.93 -15.93 12.27
CA LEU A 533 -12.12 -16.78 12.19
C LEU A 533 -12.42 -17.22 10.74
N ALA A 534 -12.25 -16.34 9.76
CA ALA A 534 -12.37 -16.70 8.34
C ALA A 534 -11.35 -17.78 7.93
N ALA A 535 -10.12 -17.72 8.43
CA ALA A 535 -9.11 -18.75 8.19
C ALA A 535 -9.48 -20.10 8.81
N LEU A 536 -10.09 -20.12 10.00
CA LEU A 536 -10.61 -21.34 10.63
C LEU A 536 -11.73 -21.97 9.79
N HIS A 537 -12.63 -21.15 9.24
CA HIS A 537 -13.67 -21.63 8.34
C HIS A 537 -13.07 -22.27 7.09
N LEU A 538 -12.13 -21.60 6.43
CA LEU A 538 -11.47 -22.16 5.25
C LEU A 538 -10.75 -23.47 5.56
N LEU A 539 -10.12 -23.57 6.74
CA LEU A 539 -9.47 -24.81 7.16
C LEU A 539 -10.48 -25.95 7.35
N ARG A 540 -11.62 -25.68 8.01
CA ARG A 540 -12.70 -26.66 8.19
C ARG A 540 -13.28 -27.09 6.84
N SER A 541 -13.64 -26.13 6.00
CA SER A 541 -14.12 -26.37 4.64
C SER A 541 -13.10 -27.14 3.79
N TRP A 542 -11.79 -26.99 4.04
CA TRP A 542 -10.77 -27.76 3.34
C TRP A 542 -10.81 -29.25 3.70
N ARG A 543 -11.19 -29.59 4.93
CA ARG A 543 -11.34 -30.98 5.40
C ARG A 543 -12.64 -31.60 4.89
N GLU A 544 -13.74 -30.84 4.94
CA GLU A 544 -15.09 -31.33 4.62
C GLU A 544 -15.39 -31.27 3.12
N ALA A 545 -15.03 -30.18 2.45
CA ALA A 545 -15.37 -29.88 1.07
C ALA A 545 -14.21 -29.17 0.33
N PRO A 546 -13.10 -29.86 0.03
CA PRO A 546 -11.86 -29.26 -0.47
C PRO A 546 -12.03 -28.49 -1.79
N ARG A 547 -12.98 -28.88 -2.64
CA ARG A 547 -13.30 -28.14 -3.88
C ARG A 547 -13.89 -26.76 -3.56
N SER A 548 -14.82 -26.69 -2.61
CA SER A 548 -15.43 -25.43 -2.16
C SER A 548 -14.41 -24.51 -1.50
N ALA A 549 -13.59 -25.04 -0.58
CA ALA A 549 -12.54 -24.24 0.08
C ALA A 549 -11.53 -23.66 -0.92
N ARG A 550 -11.12 -24.43 -1.93
CA ARG A 550 -10.25 -23.94 -3.02
C ARG A 550 -10.93 -22.86 -3.83
N LEU A 551 -12.22 -23.02 -4.16
CA LEU A 551 -12.99 -22.01 -4.89
C LEU A 551 -13.10 -20.71 -4.07
N GLN A 552 -13.52 -20.78 -2.81
CA GLN A 552 -13.61 -19.62 -1.91
C GLN A 552 -12.28 -18.88 -1.81
N LEU A 553 -11.18 -19.59 -1.55
CA LEU A 553 -9.85 -18.98 -1.48
C LEU A 553 -9.44 -18.37 -2.82
N THR A 554 -9.66 -19.07 -3.93
CA THR A 554 -9.30 -18.56 -5.27
C THR A 554 -10.09 -17.30 -5.61
N VAL A 555 -11.41 -17.30 -5.40
CA VAL A 555 -12.27 -16.13 -5.63
C VAL A 555 -11.84 -14.98 -4.72
N ALA A 556 -11.57 -15.24 -3.44
CA ALA A 556 -11.09 -14.22 -2.51
C ALA A 556 -9.78 -13.58 -3.01
N LEU A 557 -8.80 -14.37 -3.42
CA LEU A 557 -7.52 -13.85 -3.93
C LEU A 557 -7.68 -13.13 -5.28
N CYS A 558 -8.51 -13.65 -6.18
CA CYS A 558 -8.79 -13.05 -7.49
C CYS A 558 -9.60 -11.75 -7.40
N ILE A 559 -10.32 -11.50 -6.30
CA ILE A 559 -10.96 -10.20 -6.03
C ILE A 559 -9.97 -9.29 -5.29
N GLY A 560 -9.39 -9.77 -4.20
CA GLY A 560 -8.58 -8.96 -3.28
C GLY A 560 -7.31 -8.40 -3.90
N ILE A 561 -6.52 -9.25 -4.58
CA ILE A 561 -5.22 -8.83 -5.15
C ILE A 561 -5.42 -7.76 -6.22
N PRO A 562 -6.32 -7.92 -7.22
CA PRO A 562 -6.57 -6.86 -8.20
C PRO A 562 -7.08 -5.56 -7.58
N VAL A 563 -7.98 -5.62 -6.59
CA VAL A 563 -8.44 -4.42 -5.87
C VAL A 563 -7.28 -3.71 -5.17
N ILE A 564 -6.39 -4.45 -4.51
CA ILE A 564 -5.20 -3.89 -3.89
C ILE A 564 -4.30 -3.23 -4.93
N VAL A 565 -3.98 -3.93 -6.03
CA VAL A 565 -3.15 -3.38 -7.11
C VAL A 565 -3.77 -2.11 -7.68
N PHE A 566 -5.09 -2.09 -7.87
CA PHE A 566 -5.84 -0.92 -8.31
C PHE A 566 -5.75 0.25 -7.32
N LEU A 567 -5.92 -0.01 -6.03
CA LEU A 567 -5.78 1.00 -4.97
C LEU A 567 -4.35 1.55 -4.87
N HIS A 568 -3.35 0.84 -5.39
CA HIS A 568 -1.96 1.30 -5.44
C HIS A 568 -1.61 2.01 -6.77
N ASP A 569 -2.37 1.78 -7.86
CA ASP A 569 -2.24 2.56 -9.09
C ASP A 569 -3.54 2.63 -9.92
N THR A 570 -4.33 3.66 -9.66
CA THR A 570 -5.57 3.95 -10.41
C THR A 570 -5.37 4.29 -11.88
N ASN A 571 -4.12 4.58 -12.31
CA ASN A 571 -3.82 4.78 -13.74
C ASN A 571 -4.03 3.52 -14.57
N LEU A 572 -4.09 2.34 -13.94
CA LEU A 572 -4.42 1.09 -14.60
C LEU A 572 -5.80 1.15 -15.27
N ILE A 573 -6.79 1.85 -14.68
CA ILE A 573 -8.10 2.05 -15.32
C ILE A 573 -7.95 2.84 -16.61
N ASN A 574 -7.15 3.91 -16.63
CA ASN A 574 -6.90 4.64 -17.87
C ASN A 574 -6.26 3.77 -18.94
N LYS A 575 -5.33 2.88 -18.56
CA LYS A 575 -4.68 1.95 -19.49
C LYS A 575 -5.66 0.94 -20.08
N VAL A 576 -6.64 0.47 -19.30
CA VAL A 576 -7.61 -0.55 -19.71
C VAL A 576 -8.82 0.06 -20.41
N ALA A 577 -9.46 1.06 -19.81
CA ALA A 577 -10.69 1.68 -20.30
C ALA A 577 -10.45 2.90 -21.22
N GLY A 578 -9.21 3.34 -21.39
CA GLY A 578 -8.85 4.52 -22.20
C GLY A 578 -9.27 5.85 -21.59
N ARG A 579 -9.84 5.85 -20.37
CA ARG A 579 -10.27 7.05 -19.64
C ARG A 579 -9.84 6.96 -18.18
N PRO A 580 -9.33 8.05 -17.56
CA PRO A 580 -8.97 8.04 -16.16
C PRO A 580 -10.22 7.99 -15.28
N LEU A 581 -10.05 7.58 -14.03
CA LEU A 581 -11.10 7.76 -13.03
C LEU A 581 -11.39 9.25 -12.84
N PRO A 582 -12.67 9.63 -12.67
CA PRO A 582 -13.01 10.96 -12.20
C PRO A 582 -12.34 11.25 -10.85
N THR A 583 -11.85 12.47 -10.67
CA THR A 583 -11.13 12.91 -9.46
C THR A 583 -11.92 12.69 -8.17
N LYS A 584 -13.25 12.84 -8.22
CA LYS A 584 -14.15 12.65 -7.08
C LYS A 584 -14.17 11.20 -6.55
N VAL A 585 -13.86 10.22 -7.38
CA VAL A 585 -13.89 8.78 -7.03
C VAL A 585 -12.49 8.14 -7.04
N ASP A 586 -11.44 8.85 -7.47
CA ASP A 586 -10.08 8.35 -7.43
C ASP A 586 -9.50 8.46 -6.01
N PRO A 587 -9.28 7.33 -5.28
CA PRO A 587 -8.74 7.37 -3.93
C PRO A 587 -7.30 7.91 -3.86
N LEU A 588 -6.53 7.84 -4.95
CA LEU A 588 -5.14 8.27 -4.99
C LEU A 588 -4.97 9.77 -5.17
N VAL A 589 -6.05 10.53 -5.42
CA VAL A 589 -6.01 12.00 -5.39
C VAL A 589 -5.53 12.53 -4.04
N ARG A 590 -5.70 11.78 -2.95
CA ARG A 590 -5.22 12.17 -1.62
C ARG A 590 -3.69 12.14 -1.48
N VAL A 591 -3.01 11.39 -2.34
CA VAL A 591 -1.56 11.08 -2.27
C VAL A 591 -0.83 11.35 -3.59
N ARG A 592 -1.33 12.29 -4.41
CA ARG A 592 -0.75 12.66 -5.71
C ARG A 592 -0.85 14.16 -5.98
N GLY A 593 0.15 14.77 -6.62
CA GLY A 593 0.13 16.17 -7.07
C GLY A 593 0.48 17.21 -6.00
N TRP A 594 0.85 16.82 -4.78
CA TRP A 594 1.37 17.69 -3.73
C TRP A 594 2.73 18.28 -4.06
N LYS A 595 3.64 17.55 -4.72
CA LYS A 595 4.91 18.13 -5.21
C LYS A 595 4.65 19.24 -6.23
N ALA A 596 3.77 18.99 -7.19
CA ALA A 596 3.33 19.98 -8.17
C ALA A 596 2.63 21.18 -7.50
N THR A 597 1.81 20.93 -6.48
CA THR A 597 1.17 22.01 -5.69
C THR A 597 2.22 22.88 -5.00
N ALA A 598 3.23 22.26 -4.37
CA ALA A 598 4.29 22.98 -3.66
C ALA A 598 5.22 23.76 -4.61
N GLN A 599 5.51 23.20 -5.79
CA GLN A 599 6.29 23.87 -6.82
C GLN A 599 5.55 25.09 -7.37
N MET A 600 4.26 24.94 -7.70
CA MET A 600 3.42 26.03 -8.16
C MET A 600 3.33 27.14 -7.11
N LEU A 601 3.09 26.78 -5.84
CA LEU A 601 3.07 27.72 -4.73
C LEU A 601 4.39 28.48 -4.60
N GLU A 602 5.52 27.79 -4.74
CA GLU A 602 6.85 28.40 -4.66
C GLU A 602 7.10 29.39 -5.80
N THR A 603 6.65 29.10 -7.01
CA THR A 603 6.72 30.03 -8.15
C THR A 603 5.96 31.33 -7.86
N GLU A 604 4.71 31.22 -7.41
CA GLU A 604 3.88 32.39 -7.08
C GLU A 604 4.46 33.19 -5.89
N ARG A 605 5.04 32.49 -4.91
CA ARG A 605 5.75 33.11 -3.80
C ARG A 605 6.98 33.89 -4.26
N GLN A 606 7.76 33.34 -5.19
CA GLN A 606 8.93 34.01 -5.77
C GLN A 606 8.54 35.25 -6.58
N VAL A 607 7.39 35.24 -7.26
CA VAL A 607 6.85 36.43 -7.93
C VAL A 607 6.54 37.52 -6.89
N LEU A 608 5.81 37.18 -5.83
CA LEU A 608 5.49 38.16 -4.77
C LEU A 608 6.74 38.68 -4.04
N GLN A 609 7.79 37.85 -3.94
CA GLN A 609 9.07 38.20 -3.33
C GLN A 609 9.82 39.30 -4.11
N GLN A 610 9.53 39.47 -5.40
CA GLN A 610 10.12 40.54 -6.24
C GLN A 610 9.65 41.94 -5.80
N GLU A 611 8.59 42.05 -4.98
CA GLU A 611 8.15 43.30 -4.37
C GLU A 611 9.09 43.79 -3.24
N GLY A 612 10.21 43.09 -2.98
CA GLY A 612 11.26 43.55 -2.06
C GLY A 612 11.04 43.22 -0.58
N ARG A 613 9.97 42.49 -0.24
CA ARG A 613 9.68 42.01 1.13
C ARG A 613 9.79 40.49 1.20
N GLU A 614 10.25 39.96 2.33
CA GLU A 614 10.18 38.51 2.60
C GLU A 614 8.74 38.00 2.50
N VAL A 615 8.57 36.83 1.87
CA VAL A 615 7.26 36.19 1.68
C VAL A 615 7.24 34.83 2.36
N PHE A 616 6.41 34.68 3.40
CA PHE A 616 6.13 33.39 4.05
C PHE A 616 4.84 32.75 3.52
N VAL A 617 4.51 31.52 3.95
CA VAL A 617 3.33 30.79 3.46
C VAL A 617 2.30 30.62 4.57
N ILE A 618 1.02 30.82 4.25
CA ILE A 618 -0.12 30.51 5.13
C ILE A 618 -1.02 29.45 4.47
N GLY A 619 -1.28 28.34 5.16
CA GLY A 619 -2.21 27.32 4.72
C GLY A 619 -3.59 27.44 5.38
N GLY A 620 -4.66 27.30 4.60
CA GLY A 620 -6.04 27.32 5.10
C GLY A 620 -6.53 26.03 5.77
N HIS A 621 -5.75 24.95 5.70
CA HIS A 621 -6.07 23.64 6.30
C HIS A 621 -4.80 23.04 6.93
N TYR A 622 -4.92 22.30 8.04
CA TYR A 622 -3.75 21.68 8.68
C TYR A 622 -2.99 20.77 7.70
N GLY A 623 -3.73 20.04 6.85
CA GLY A 623 -3.17 19.13 5.86
C GLY A 623 -2.37 19.85 4.78
N ILE A 624 -2.93 20.91 4.17
CA ILE A 624 -2.21 21.67 3.13
C ILE A 624 -0.99 22.37 3.72
N THR A 625 -1.11 22.94 4.92
CA THR A 625 0.02 23.56 5.65
C THR A 625 1.17 22.56 5.83
N SER A 626 0.84 21.36 6.28
CA SER A 626 1.82 20.30 6.53
C SER A 626 2.46 19.79 5.24
N LEU A 627 1.67 19.60 4.19
CA LEU A 627 2.15 19.15 2.88
C LEU A 627 3.01 20.20 2.19
N MET A 628 2.66 21.48 2.29
CA MET A 628 3.50 22.56 1.75
C MET A 628 4.81 22.65 2.54
N THR A 629 4.78 22.49 3.86
CA THR A 629 6.01 22.38 4.66
C THR A 629 6.87 21.20 4.23
N PHE A 630 6.27 20.04 3.95
CA PHE A 630 7.01 18.85 3.55
C PHE A 630 7.48 18.84 2.09
N TYR A 631 6.77 19.47 1.17
CA TYR A 631 7.10 19.38 -0.27
C TYR A 631 7.76 20.62 -0.85
N ASN A 632 7.67 21.77 -0.20
CA ASN A 632 8.42 22.97 -0.57
C ASN A 632 9.82 22.90 0.06
N PRO A 633 10.92 22.82 -0.73
CA PRO A 633 12.26 22.63 -0.18
C PRO A 633 12.73 23.77 0.76
N PRO A 634 12.54 25.07 0.42
CA PRO A 634 12.78 26.16 1.36
C PRO A 634 12.01 26.00 2.68
N ALA A 635 10.71 25.69 2.62
CA ALA A 635 9.88 25.53 3.80
C ALA A 635 10.34 24.38 4.70
N LYS A 636 10.66 23.22 4.09
CA LYS A 636 11.19 22.06 4.84
C LYS A 636 12.50 22.41 5.51
N ALA A 637 13.44 22.99 4.77
CA ALA A 637 14.76 23.32 5.29
C ALA A 637 14.69 24.32 6.45
N ALA A 638 13.82 25.34 6.33
CA ALA A 638 13.61 26.33 7.38
C ALA A 638 12.96 25.69 8.63
N HIS A 639 11.94 24.85 8.45
CA HIS A 639 11.31 24.13 9.56
C HIS A 639 12.30 23.23 10.32
N LEU A 640 13.14 22.46 9.61
CA LEU A 640 14.15 21.59 10.22
C LEU A 640 15.26 22.36 10.96
N LYS A 641 15.47 23.64 10.63
CA LYS A 641 16.39 24.53 11.35
C LYS A 641 15.73 25.24 12.55
N GLY A 642 14.46 24.96 12.84
CA GLY A 642 13.71 25.62 13.91
C GLY A 642 13.18 27.01 13.54
N SER A 643 13.25 27.40 12.26
CA SER A 643 12.75 28.69 11.75
C SER A 643 11.58 28.46 10.78
N PRO A 644 10.36 28.17 11.27
CA PRO A 644 9.24 27.82 10.41
C PRO A 644 8.94 28.92 9.39
N PHE A 645 8.63 28.48 8.18
CA PHE A 645 8.35 29.34 7.02
C PHE A 645 6.91 29.23 6.53
N THR A 646 6.27 28.10 6.82
CA THR A 646 4.87 27.81 6.48
C THR A 646 4.07 27.71 7.76
N TYR A 647 2.94 28.41 7.83
CA TYR A 647 2.11 28.51 9.00
C TYR A 647 0.65 28.17 8.69
N TYR A 648 -0.10 27.76 9.71
CA TYR A 648 -1.55 27.63 9.60
C TYR A 648 -2.22 28.98 9.86
N LEU A 649 -3.33 29.26 9.17
CA LEU A 649 -4.13 30.47 9.42
C LEU A 649 -4.54 30.54 10.89
N LYS A 650 -4.23 31.67 11.55
CA LYS A 650 -4.52 31.84 12.99
C LYS A 650 -6.02 31.67 13.26
N SER A 651 -6.35 30.96 14.34
CA SER A 651 -7.72 30.80 14.81
C SER A 651 -7.81 31.17 16.30
N PRO A 652 -8.89 31.84 16.74
CA PRO A 652 -9.09 32.16 18.15
C PRO A 652 -9.39 30.91 19.00
N ILE A 653 -9.81 29.82 18.37
CA ILE A 653 -10.16 28.56 19.02
C ILE A 653 -9.24 27.42 18.57
N PRO A 654 -8.97 26.42 19.43
CA PRO A 654 -8.15 25.27 19.09
C PRO A 654 -8.86 24.37 18.07
N LEU A 655 -8.52 24.51 16.78
CA LEU A 655 -9.05 23.66 15.70
C LEU A 655 -8.16 22.45 15.40
N ASN A 656 -6.86 22.57 15.67
CA ASN A 656 -5.84 21.58 15.39
C ASN A 656 -4.54 21.88 16.17
N GLN A 657 -3.49 21.08 15.98
CA GLN A 657 -2.22 21.14 16.71
C GLN A 657 -1.45 22.43 16.47
N PHE A 658 -1.60 23.08 15.32
CA PHE A 658 -0.93 24.35 15.04
C PHE A 658 -1.36 25.46 16.00
N TYR A 659 -2.51 25.33 16.67
CA TYR A 659 -2.92 26.27 17.72
C TYR A 659 -1.93 26.35 18.88
N PHE A 660 -1.23 25.25 19.19
CA PHE A 660 -0.27 25.16 20.29
C PHE A 660 1.17 25.45 19.86
N TRP A 661 1.39 25.87 18.61
CA TRP A 661 2.70 26.11 18.04
C TRP A 661 2.85 27.59 17.65
N PRO A 662 4.09 28.07 17.46
CA PRO A 662 4.32 29.46 17.06
C PRO A 662 3.55 29.84 15.79
N THR A 663 2.92 31.01 15.83
CA THR A 663 2.17 31.61 14.71
C THR A 663 3.07 32.53 13.90
N TYR A 664 2.54 33.07 12.79
CA TYR A 664 3.26 34.04 11.95
C TYR A 664 3.25 35.47 12.50
N GLU A 665 2.76 35.71 13.72
CA GLU A 665 2.62 37.06 14.29
C GLU A 665 3.95 37.80 14.46
N SER A 666 5.05 37.07 14.63
CA SER A 666 6.39 37.66 14.72
C SER A 666 6.93 38.18 13.37
N ARG A 667 6.21 37.98 12.26
CA ARG A 667 6.63 38.35 10.89
C ARG A 667 6.02 39.67 10.41
N ARG A 668 5.83 40.64 11.31
CA ARG A 668 5.28 41.97 10.97
C ARG A 668 6.07 42.63 9.84
N GLY A 669 5.36 43.31 8.95
CA GLY A 669 5.93 43.97 7.77
C GLY A 669 6.34 43.02 6.63
N GLN A 670 6.25 41.70 6.80
CA GLN A 670 6.48 40.73 5.73
C GLN A 670 5.21 40.51 4.89
N ASN A 671 5.39 39.98 3.69
CA ASN A 671 4.32 39.51 2.81
C ASN A 671 4.04 38.03 3.07
N ALA A 672 2.88 37.54 2.64
CA ALA A 672 2.55 36.13 2.68
C ALA A 672 1.80 35.69 1.43
N ILE A 673 1.93 34.41 1.08
CA ILE A 673 1.03 33.75 0.13
C ILE A 673 0.11 32.82 0.91
N PHE A 674 -1.20 33.03 0.78
CA PHE A 674 -2.20 32.15 1.37
C PHE A 674 -2.67 31.12 0.35
N ILE A 675 -2.74 29.85 0.75
CA ILE A 675 -3.22 28.74 -0.09
C ILE A 675 -4.34 27.97 0.59
N ARG A 676 -5.42 27.72 -0.14
CA ARG A 676 -6.50 26.79 0.26
C ARG A 676 -6.93 25.90 -0.89
N ARG A 677 -7.59 24.78 -0.57
CA ARG A 677 -8.37 24.04 -1.56
C ARG A 677 -9.66 24.81 -1.82
N ALA A 678 -10.02 24.95 -3.08
CA ALA A 678 -11.29 25.52 -3.49
C ALA A 678 -11.69 24.92 -4.84
N THR A 679 -12.97 24.62 -5.03
CA THR A 679 -13.49 24.20 -6.35
C THR A 679 -13.93 25.39 -7.19
N GLU A 680 -14.28 26.49 -6.54
CA GLU A 680 -14.77 27.74 -7.13
C GLU A 680 -14.09 28.91 -6.41
N ALA A 681 -14.11 30.10 -7.02
CA ALA A 681 -13.50 31.28 -6.43
C ALA A 681 -14.30 31.71 -5.21
N GLU A 682 -13.67 31.68 -4.04
CA GLU A 682 -14.26 32.11 -2.78
C GLU A 682 -13.59 33.43 -2.34
N PRO A 683 -14.26 34.29 -1.53
CA PRO A 683 -13.63 35.50 -0.99
C PRO A 683 -12.50 35.16 0.01
N ALA A 684 -11.55 36.08 0.18
CA ALA A 684 -10.49 35.93 1.16
C ALA A 684 -11.08 35.80 2.58
N PRO A 685 -10.57 34.88 3.42
CA PRO A 685 -10.96 34.80 4.83
C PRO A 685 -10.85 36.15 5.55
N GLU A 686 -11.86 36.52 6.35
CA GLU A 686 -11.87 37.78 7.12
C GLU A 686 -10.65 37.91 8.05
N ALA A 687 -10.15 36.78 8.57
CA ALA A 687 -8.93 36.74 9.38
C ALA A 687 -7.69 37.21 8.60
N LEU A 688 -7.63 37.05 7.27
CA LEU A 688 -6.53 37.58 6.46
C LEU A 688 -6.72 39.06 6.17
N THR A 689 -7.92 39.48 5.77
CA THR A 689 -8.19 40.88 5.41
C THR A 689 -8.06 41.83 6.59
N SER A 690 -8.23 41.35 7.82
CA SER A 690 -8.01 42.12 9.05
C SER A 690 -6.55 42.18 9.52
N GLN A 691 -5.69 41.27 9.05
CA GLN A 691 -4.29 41.15 9.53
C GLN A 691 -3.26 41.70 8.54
N PHE A 692 -3.63 41.88 7.28
CA PHE A 692 -2.76 42.38 6.23
C PHE A 692 -3.29 43.68 5.67
N ARG A 693 -2.38 44.59 5.29
CA ARG A 693 -2.74 45.88 4.69
C ARG A 693 -3.52 45.73 3.39
N SER A 694 -3.19 44.72 2.58
CA SER A 694 -3.98 44.35 1.42
C SER A 694 -3.94 42.85 1.14
N VAL A 695 -5.04 42.32 0.62
CA VAL A 695 -5.16 40.92 0.20
C VAL A 695 -5.73 40.89 -1.22
N THR A 696 -4.98 40.31 -2.15
CA THR A 696 -5.36 40.20 -3.57
C THR A 696 -5.57 38.74 -3.93
N ASP A 697 -6.72 38.41 -4.52
CA ASP A 697 -6.96 37.07 -5.08
C ASP A 697 -6.08 36.87 -6.32
N LEU A 698 -5.24 35.83 -6.28
CA LEU A 698 -4.40 35.42 -7.42
C LEU A 698 -5.13 34.41 -8.33
N GLY A 699 -6.34 34.01 -7.95
CA GLY A 699 -7.22 33.14 -8.70
C GLY A 699 -7.06 31.65 -8.37
N LEU A 700 -7.85 30.85 -9.08
CA LEU A 700 -7.77 29.39 -9.01
C LEU A 700 -6.58 28.87 -9.83
N ARG A 701 -5.96 27.81 -9.32
CA ARG A 701 -4.91 27.04 -9.98
C ARG A 701 -5.31 25.58 -9.99
N GLU A 702 -5.43 25.03 -11.19
CA GLU A 702 -5.64 23.60 -11.37
C GLU A 702 -4.29 22.86 -11.25
N ILE A 703 -4.21 21.95 -10.29
CA ILE A 703 -3.03 21.12 -10.09
C ILE A 703 -3.17 19.86 -10.93
N GLN A 704 -2.18 19.64 -11.78
CA GLN A 704 -2.09 18.45 -12.60
C GLN A 704 -1.08 17.45 -12.06
N TYR A 705 -1.41 16.17 -12.17
CA TYR A 705 -0.51 15.06 -11.91
C TYR A 705 -0.48 14.14 -13.14
N ARG A 706 0.67 14.08 -13.82
CA ARG A 706 0.87 13.31 -15.06
C ARG A 706 -0.16 13.67 -16.15
N GLY A 707 -0.38 14.98 -16.37
CA GLY A 707 -1.29 15.51 -17.39
C GLY A 707 -2.77 15.30 -17.08
N ARG A 708 -3.13 15.13 -15.80
CA ARG A 708 -4.52 14.99 -15.36
C ARG A 708 -4.80 15.92 -14.19
N PRO A 709 -5.93 16.63 -14.18
CA PRO A 709 -6.33 17.40 -13.01
C PRO A 709 -6.52 16.46 -11.82
N VAL A 710 -5.98 16.84 -10.66
CA VAL A 710 -6.21 16.11 -9.40
C VAL A 710 -6.90 16.96 -8.36
N ARG A 711 -6.66 18.27 -8.34
CA ARG A 711 -7.31 19.22 -7.42
C ARG A 711 -7.19 20.65 -7.93
N THR A 712 -8.00 21.52 -7.36
CA THR A 712 -7.91 22.96 -7.55
C THR A 712 -7.58 23.63 -6.22
N VAL A 713 -6.72 24.62 -6.27
CA VAL A 713 -6.35 25.47 -5.12
C VAL A 713 -6.58 26.93 -5.48
N GLN A 714 -6.91 27.75 -4.48
CA GLN A 714 -6.99 29.20 -4.63
C GLN A 714 -5.84 29.83 -3.86
N LEU A 715 -5.26 30.88 -4.43
CA LEU A 715 -4.12 31.60 -3.88
C LEU A 715 -4.48 33.06 -3.63
N PHE A 716 -3.91 33.64 -2.59
CA PHE A 716 -4.02 35.05 -2.30
C PHE A 716 -2.65 35.63 -1.97
N ALA A 717 -2.34 36.80 -2.52
CA ALA A 717 -1.21 37.61 -2.12
C ALA A 717 -1.62 38.50 -0.95
N CYS A 718 -1.01 38.30 0.21
CA CYS A 718 -1.23 39.06 1.42
C CYS A 718 -0.02 40.00 1.62
N ARG A 719 -0.23 41.31 1.57
CA ARG A 719 0.86 42.29 1.66
C ARG A 719 0.86 43.01 2.99
N GLU A 720 2.06 43.12 3.56
CA GLU A 720 2.35 43.82 4.81
C GLU A 720 1.48 43.34 6.00
N LEU A 721 1.96 42.32 6.71
CA LEU A 721 1.38 41.90 7.98
C LEU A 721 1.45 43.05 9.01
N LEU A 722 0.30 43.40 9.61
CA LEU A 722 0.10 44.56 10.49
C LEU A 722 0.66 44.40 11.91
#